data_AF-A0A358N7M9-F1
#
_entry.id   AF-A0A358N7M9-F1
#
_cell.length_a   1.000
_cell.length_b   1.000
_cell.length_c   1.000
_cell.angle_alpha   90.00
_cell.angle_beta   90.00
_cell.angle_gamma   90.00
#
_symmetry.space_group_name_H-M   'P 1'
#
loop_
_entity.id
_entity.type
_entity.pdbx_description
1 polymer ?
#
loop_
_entity_poly.entity_id
_entity_poly.type
_entity_poly.pdbx_seq_one_letter_code
_entity_poly.pdbx_strand_id
1 'polypeptide(L)'
;MSKSANLLLILLLLCCLPPTLLRPASAQESAAQDGDSKTQQANEQAGDIASGNSAEEESEELDEFALELRKTEERRERLRERLGFLDKRLGLLKQRQQLERKRLKLEQQIQDAEEGDVEPEDKFEEQWDLIELESETISINLELLDKRVELSELRQKFSEEEVESGALDFQKMDATFAEADKLTKQFFESVEKGDDRRTEQIEIRLGELEHEYEIRNEFLQLKLELHYAEEEGEEEWIEELKLELRELERELEPESNRGEKPEDSGEDRKPLGSNMPKPVSVDAATVAAAENWNYQQHIEPLLRRHCHECHSDESASGDLDLLSLAEKKPWVINRSTWKNISQQIRMRTMPPPEAEPMPDADRLIIAGFLQHRIDDFEYETVRQPGYEPARRLTNEEYNHTIRDLFGIDLRPADRFPRELTASSGFANSANSLFLQPIILERYLGAAEQVIEAAMPDQADTAELQRTRNLLVGSKSAHAAIANFARRAFRRPVSEQELMPLLNYYTELTGQKSESVIHEDISYQALGKVFEVILASPSFLFRSENSQSKQTGQAFRITDHELASRLSYFLWASMPDGQLSKAADEGILSDPRVLATEVKRMLADPKSKTLGEIFASQWLGFSALPHAPRDPIDNPWATDSLVDAMQRESALFFSSLVDENQPIERLIDAQYTFVNEELARHYDLEQVRGPEMRRVSLESTPRGGILGQGSILAITSFPNRTSPVVRGNWILTELLGTPPPPPPPNVSEFDDRVAERRNLTQRQKLELHRNNPNCYACHAQIDPLGFALEQYDWFGRFTRSRRGRQPDIRGTLPGGTEFRGLTGLQTALVAERRDQLVEQITRKMMTYALGRQLEYFDEPVIREIIGQVDADNRRLQTLIQAIVNSDTFQMKQLGP
;
A
#
# COMPACT_ATOMS: atom_id res chain seq x y z
N MET A 1 -16.24 33.88 16.30
CA MET A 1 -15.78 34.98 17.17
C MET A 1 -16.87 35.27 18.20
N SER A 2 -16.48 35.60 19.44
CA SER A 2 -17.32 35.81 20.65
C SER A 2 -17.59 34.57 21.53
N LYS A 3 -16.62 34.32 22.41
CA LYS A 3 -16.65 33.77 23.79
C LYS A 3 -15.22 33.40 24.21
N SER A 4 -14.43 32.88 23.27
CA SER A 4 -13.00 32.55 23.45
C SER A 4 -12.08 33.78 23.56
N ALA A 5 -12.48 34.93 23.00
CA ALA A 5 -11.69 36.17 23.05
C ALA A 5 -11.73 36.88 24.42
N ASN A 6 -12.83 36.74 25.19
CA ASN A 6 -12.94 37.38 26.50
C ASN A 6 -12.19 36.62 27.60
N LEU A 7 -12.08 35.29 27.49
CA LEU A 7 -11.30 34.49 28.45
C LEU A 7 -9.80 34.72 28.28
N LEU A 8 -9.33 34.86 27.03
CA LEU A 8 -7.94 35.18 26.72
C LEU A 8 -7.56 36.62 27.19
N LEU A 9 -8.48 37.58 27.07
CA LEU A 9 -8.26 38.96 27.52
C LEU A 9 -8.18 39.08 29.05
N ILE A 10 -8.99 38.29 29.79
CA ILE A 10 -8.96 38.25 31.26
C ILE A 10 -7.69 37.58 31.76
N LEU A 11 -7.23 36.51 31.11
CA LEU A 11 -5.97 35.83 31.43
C LEU A 11 -4.74 36.70 31.12
N LEU A 12 -4.78 37.47 30.02
CA LEU A 12 -3.72 38.44 29.67
C LEU A 12 -3.67 39.63 30.63
N LEU A 13 -4.82 40.11 31.14
CA LEU A 13 -4.88 41.21 32.12
C LEU A 13 -4.34 40.80 33.50
N LEU A 14 -4.51 39.54 33.90
CA LEU A 14 -3.99 39.00 35.16
C LEU A 14 -2.47 38.74 35.15
N CYS A 15 -1.85 38.65 33.97
CA CYS A 15 -0.40 38.44 33.83
C CYS A 15 0.43 39.73 33.82
N CYS A 16 -0.22 40.92 33.75
CA CYS A 16 0.46 42.21 33.58
C CYS A 16 0.57 43.06 34.87
N LEU A 17 0.23 42.52 36.06
CA LEU A 17 0.35 43.26 37.32
C LEU A 17 1.75 43.04 37.96
N PRO A 18 2.50 44.10 38.30
CA PRO A 18 3.79 43.97 38.97
C PRO A 18 3.65 43.52 40.44
N PRO A 19 4.68 42.88 41.03
CA PRO A 19 4.60 42.12 42.28
C PRO A 19 4.59 42.97 43.57
N THR A 20 4.12 44.23 43.53
CA THR A 20 4.17 45.13 44.69
C THR A 20 2.82 45.37 45.38
N LEU A 21 1.76 44.68 44.98
CA LEU A 21 0.47 44.71 45.68
C LEU A 21 0.13 43.29 46.12
N LEU A 22 0.75 42.84 47.22
CA LEU A 22 0.28 41.79 48.15
C LEU A 22 1.46 41.42 49.08
N ARG A 23 1.72 42.30 50.06
CA ARG A 23 2.42 41.95 51.30
C ARG A 23 1.51 42.34 52.46
N PRO A 24 1.24 41.47 53.44
CA PRO A 24 0.44 41.82 54.59
C PRO A 24 1.24 42.78 55.48
N ALA A 25 0.67 43.95 55.79
CA ALA A 25 1.21 44.85 56.79
C ALA A 25 0.74 44.37 58.18
N SER A 26 1.71 44.19 59.06
CA SER A 26 1.59 43.87 60.49
C SER A 26 0.67 44.83 61.25
N ALA A 27 -0.09 44.27 62.19
CA ALA A 27 -0.84 45.02 63.19
C ALA A 27 0.08 45.80 64.14
N GLN A 28 -0.18 47.11 64.31
CA GLN A 28 -0.34 47.74 65.63
C GLN A 28 -0.89 49.18 65.52
N GLU A 29 -1.75 49.51 66.49
CA GLU A 29 -2.17 50.84 66.98
C GLU A 29 -3.36 51.58 66.31
N SER A 30 -4.52 51.32 66.91
CA SER A 30 -5.48 52.29 67.51
C SER A 30 -5.81 53.58 66.77
N ALA A 31 -7.09 53.72 66.39
CA ALA A 31 -7.88 54.91 66.73
C ALA A 31 -9.38 54.63 66.52
N ALA A 32 -10.15 54.96 67.55
CA ALA A 32 -11.59 55.05 67.55
C ALA A 32 -12.08 56.18 66.64
N GLN A 33 -13.27 56.03 66.04
CA GLN A 33 -14.41 56.96 66.16
C GLN A 33 -15.45 56.68 65.09
N ASP A 34 -16.72 56.70 65.54
CA ASP A 34 -17.96 57.04 64.84
C ASP A 34 -18.21 56.37 63.47
N GLY A 35 -19.30 55.63 63.28
CA GLY A 35 -20.61 55.91 63.80
C GLY A 35 -21.59 55.69 62.65
N ASP A 36 -22.35 54.62 62.80
CA ASP A 36 -23.76 54.51 62.49
C ASP A 36 -24.27 54.41 61.04
N SER A 37 -25.28 53.55 60.95
CA SER A 37 -26.45 53.66 60.09
C SER A 37 -26.29 53.28 58.62
N LYS A 38 -26.28 51.95 58.38
CA LYS A 38 -27.13 51.31 57.35
C LYS A 38 -27.05 49.78 57.41
N THR A 39 -27.45 49.18 58.53
CA THR A 39 -27.83 47.75 58.54
C THR A 39 -28.78 47.38 59.68
N GLN A 40 -29.63 48.31 60.11
CA GLN A 40 -30.88 48.01 60.83
C GLN A 40 -32.00 47.71 59.83
N GLN A 41 -31.85 46.66 59.02
CA GLN A 41 -32.99 46.03 58.31
C GLN A 41 -32.64 44.67 57.69
N ALA A 42 -31.85 43.87 58.40
CA ALA A 42 -31.67 42.45 58.08
C ALA A 42 -31.51 41.62 59.35
N ASN A 43 -32.07 42.09 60.47
CA ASN A 43 -32.00 41.41 61.76
C ASN A 43 -33.41 41.26 62.34
N GLU A 44 -34.25 40.50 61.63
CA GLU A 44 -35.55 40.04 62.12
C GLU A 44 -35.98 38.77 61.37
N GLN A 45 -35.06 37.82 61.20
CA GLN A 45 -35.35 36.40 60.87
C GLN A 45 -34.05 35.59 60.90
N ALA A 46 -33.62 35.20 62.11
CA ALA A 46 -32.83 34.00 62.39
C ALA A 46 -32.43 34.01 63.87
N GLY A 47 -33.42 34.11 64.76
CA GLY A 47 -33.27 33.63 66.12
C GLY A 47 -33.71 32.18 66.13
N ASP A 48 -32.76 31.26 65.94
CA ASP A 48 -32.69 30.00 66.66
C ASP A 48 -31.49 29.19 66.18
N ILE A 49 -30.83 28.54 67.14
CA ILE A 49 -29.72 27.58 67.04
C ILE A 49 -28.32 28.22 67.04
N ALA A 50 -27.89 28.55 68.26
CA ALA A 50 -26.49 28.36 68.63
C ALA A 50 -26.30 26.90 69.07
N SER A 51 -25.55 26.11 68.28
CA SER A 51 -24.84 24.93 68.79
C SER A 51 -23.91 24.33 67.73
N GLY A 52 -22.60 24.43 67.96
CA GLY A 52 -21.59 23.50 67.46
C GLY A 52 -21.01 23.79 66.06
N ASN A 53 -19.70 23.60 65.95
CA ASN A 53 -18.89 23.40 64.74
C ASN A 53 -18.31 24.56 63.91
N SER A 54 -18.55 25.84 64.24
CA SER A 54 -18.03 26.92 63.37
C SER A 54 -16.51 27.18 63.43
N ALA A 55 -15.73 26.44 64.24
CA ALA A 55 -14.27 26.60 64.29
C ALA A 55 -13.51 25.45 63.61
N GLU A 56 -14.12 24.28 63.45
CA GLU A 56 -13.55 23.15 62.71
C GLU A 56 -13.92 23.23 61.22
N GLU A 57 -15.14 23.66 60.88
CA GLU A 57 -15.56 23.87 59.48
C GLU A 57 -14.80 25.04 58.81
N GLU A 58 -14.54 26.14 59.53
CA GLU A 58 -13.68 27.22 59.01
C GLU A 58 -12.21 26.78 58.84
N SER A 59 -11.73 25.80 59.63
CA SER A 59 -10.38 25.25 59.51
C SER A 59 -10.26 24.31 58.30
N GLU A 60 -11.26 23.47 58.05
CA GLU A 60 -11.30 22.57 56.89
C GLU A 60 -11.46 23.36 55.58
N GLU A 61 -12.30 24.40 55.54
CA GLU A 61 -12.42 25.27 54.37
C GLU A 61 -11.13 26.06 54.08
N LEU A 62 -10.39 26.47 55.13
CA LEU A 62 -9.08 27.12 54.98
C LEU A 62 -8.00 26.15 54.50
N ASP A 63 -8.01 24.89 54.94
CA ASP A 63 -7.09 23.85 54.48
C ASP A 63 -7.38 23.40 53.05
N GLU A 64 -8.66 23.27 52.66
CA GLU A 64 -9.08 23.00 51.29
C GLU A 64 -8.71 24.16 50.35
N PHE A 65 -8.92 25.40 50.79
CA PHE A 65 -8.49 26.58 50.04
C PHE A 65 -6.96 26.66 49.93
N ALA A 66 -6.21 26.32 50.98
CA ALA A 66 -4.74 26.27 50.95
C ALA A 66 -4.20 25.14 50.04
N LEU A 67 -4.94 24.03 49.91
CA LEU A 67 -4.63 22.95 48.98
C LEU A 67 -4.93 23.35 47.52
N GLU A 68 -6.07 23.98 47.26
CA GLU A 68 -6.43 24.58 45.96
C GLU A 68 -5.41 25.65 45.53
N LEU A 69 -4.98 26.50 46.47
CA LEU A 69 -3.97 27.53 46.22
C LEU A 69 -2.62 26.89 45.83
N ARG A 70 -2.18 25.86 46.56
CA ARG A 70 -0.97 25.09 46.24
C ARG A 70 -1.06 24.43 44.86
N LYS A 71 -2.15 23.70 44.57
CA LYS A 71 -2.41 23.09 43.25
C LYS A 71 -2.41 24.13 42.12
N THR A 72 -2.93 25.33 42.39
CA THR A 72 -2.97 26.44 41.43
C THR A 72 -1.57 27.05 41.21
N GLU A 73 -0.78 27.22 42.27
CA GLU A 73 0.61 27.70 42.18
C GLU A 73 1.49 26.71 41.42
N GLU A 74 1.39 25.42 41.71
CA GLU A 74 2.08 24.37 40.97
C GLU A 74 1.66 24.37 39.49
N ARG A 75 0.36 24.52 39.18
CA ARG A 75 -0.12 24.62 37.80
C ARG A 75 0.44 25.86 37.07
N ARG A 76 0.62 26.98 37.76
CA ARG A 76 1.25 28.19 37.19
C ARG A 76 2.75 27.97 36.95
N GLU A 77 3.43 27.26 37.84
CA GLU A 77 4.84 26.90 37.67
C GLU A 77 5.04 25.96 36.49
N ARG A 78 4.20 24.92 36.35
CA ARG A 78 4.15 24.00 35.19
C ARG A 78 3.97 24.75 33.87
N LEU A 79 3.04 25.70 33.82
CA LEU A 79 2.82 26.51 32.61
C LEU A 79 4.03 27.39 32.26
N ARG A 80 4.73 27.95 33.25
CA ARG A 80 5.96 28.73 33.00
C ARG A 80 7.08 27.87 32.45
N GLU A 81 7.26 26.67 32.98
CA GLU A 81 8.27 25.72 32.49
C GLU A 81 8.00 25.32 31.04
N ARG A 82 6.75 24.93 30.73
CA ARG A 82 6.32 24.57 29.36
C ARG A 82 6.45 25.74 28.38
N LEU A 83 6.13 26.96 28.80
CA LEU A 83 6.36 28.17 28.00
C LEU A 83 7.86 28.38 27.73
N GLY A 84 8.72 28.14 28.72
CA GLY A 84 10.18 28.22 28.56
C GLY A 84 10.72 27.21 27.54
N PHE A 85 10.19 25.99 27.50
CA PHE A 85 10.54 24.99 26.46
C PHE A 85 10.09 25.43 25.07
N LEU A 86 8.85 25.92 24.94
CA LEU A 86 8.30 26.39 23.67
C LEU A 86 9.07 27.61 23.13
N ASP A 87 9.49 28.53 23.99
CA ASP A 87 10.31 29.68 23.60
C ASP A 87 11.68 29.26 23.07
N LYS A 88 12.33 28.28 23.72
CA LYS A 88 13.61 27.70 23.24
C LYS A 88 13.44 26.99 21.89
N ARG A 89 12.40 26.16 21.75
CA ARG A 89 12.09 25.44 20.51
C ARG A 89 11.82 26.40 19.36
N LEU A 90 11.02 27.44 19.61
CA LEU A 90 10.75 28.48 18.63
C LEU A 90 12.03 29.24 18.22
N GLY A 91 12.96 29.46 19.15
CA GLY A 91 14.28 30.02 18.87
C GLY A 91 15.09 29.17 17.89
N LEU A 92 15.19 27.86 18.15
CA LEU A 92 15.90 26.90 17.29
C LEU A 92 15.25 26.76 15.90
N LEU A 93 13.93 26.71 15.83
CA LEU A 93 13.20 26.65 14.56
C LEU A 93 13.39 27.93 13.71
N LYS A 94 13.47 29.10 14.35
CA LYS A 94 13.82 30.34 13.65
C LYS A 94 15.25 30.31 13.10
N GLN A 95 16.19 29.75 13.85
CA GLN A 95 17.58 29.56 13.38
C GLN A 95 17.62 28.60 12.20
N ARG A 96 16.92 27.46 12.26
CA ARG A 96 16.80 26.50 11.14
C ARG A 96 16.26 27.16 9.88
N GLN A 97 15.18 27.94 10.01
CA GLN A 97 14.61 28.66 8.87
C GLN A 97 15.59 29.70 8.29
N GLN A 98 16.38 30.37 9.12
CA GLN A 98 17.41 31.30 8.64
C GLN A 98 18.52 30.55 7.90
N LEU A 99 18.90 29.37 8.39
CA LEU A 99 19.90 28.50 7.80
C LEU A 99 19.48 27.96 6.43
N GLU A 100 18.24 27.47 6.30
CA GLU A 100 17.67 27.01 5.02
C GLU A 100 17.69 28.12 3.97
N ARG A 101 17.43 29.37 4.38
CA ARG A 101 17.55 30.53 3.48
C ARG A 101 19.00 30.83 3.07
N LYS A 102 19.99 30.57 3.93
CA LYS A 102 21.41 30.68 3.56
C LYS A 102 21.77 29.57 2.57
N ARG A 103 21.33 28.33 2.84
CA ARG A 103 21.55 27.16 1.96
C ARG A 103 20.99 27.38 0.56
N LEU A 104 19.73 27.78 0.45
CA LEU A 104 19.10 28.07 -0.85
C LEU A 104 19.82 29.18 -1.64
N LYS A 105 20.37 30.18 -0.94
CA LYS A 105 21.18 31.22 -1.58
C LYS A 105 22.52 30.69 -2.09
N LEU A 106 23.15 29.79 -1.32
CA LEU A 106 24.40 29.14 -1.70
C LEU A 106 24.19 28.20 -2.90
N GLU A 107 23.11 27.39 -2.89
CA GLU A 107 22.71 26.53 -4.00
C GLU A 107 22.50 27.35 -5.30
N GLN A 108 21.81 28.50 -5.20
CA GLN A 108 21.65 29.39 -6.34
C GLN A 108 23.00 29.97 -6.83
N GLN A 109 23.90 30.33 -5.90
CA GLN A 109 25.23 30.85 -6.27
C GLN A 109 26.11 29.79 -6.93
N ILE A 110 26.02 28.53 -6.50
CA ILE A 110 26.71 27.39 -7.12
C ILE A 110 26.14 27.17 -8.53
N GLN A 111 24.82 27.13 -8.68
CA GLN A 111 24.17 26.97 -9.97
C GLN A 111 24.53 28.11 -10.96
N ASP A 112 24.51 29.36 -10.50
CA ASP A 112 24.90 30.52 -11.30
C ASP A 112 26.38 30.46 -11.74
N ALA A 113 27.26 29.88 -10.91
CA ALA A 113 28.68 29.70 -11.22
C ALA A 113 28.92 28.55 -12.23
N GLU A 114 28.19 27.45 -12.10
CA GLU A 114 28.21 26.31 -13.04
C GLU A 114 27.69 26.71 -14.44
N GLU A 115 26.65 27.54 -14.51
CA GLU A 115 26.14 28.09 -15.77
C GLU A 115 27.11 29.11 -16.42
N GLY A 116 28.05 29.66 -15.65
CA GLY A 116 29.04 30.66 -16.06
C GLY A 116 30.39 30.11 -16.51
N ASP A 117 30.62 28.80 -16.51
CA ASP A 117 31.89 28.14 -16.85
C ASP A 117 33.06 28.58 -15.93
N VAL A 118 32.76 28.91 -14.67
CA VAL A 118 33.72 29.28 -13.62
C VAL A 118 33.89 28.09 -12.68
N GLU A 119 35.12 27.63 -12.45
CA GLU A 119 35.38 26.57 -11.46
C GLU A 119 34.84 27.00 -10.07
N PRO A 120 34.04 26.17 -9.38
CA PRO A 120 33.62 26.49 -8.03
C PRO A 120 34.85 26.59 -7.12
N GLU A 121 35.08 27.79 -6.56
CA GLU A 121 36.17 28.03 -5.61
C GLU A 121 36.00 27.14 -4.35
N ASP A 122 37.10 26.66 -3.74
CA ASP A 122 37.16 25.94 -2.44
C ASP A 122 36.29 26.60 -1.34
N LYS A 123 35.98 27.88 -1.51
CA LYS A 123 35.15 28.72 -0.66
C LYS A 123 33.66 28.34 -0.64
N PHE A 124 33.12 27.74 -1.69
CA PHE A 124 31.73 27.25 -1.71
C PHE A 124 31.58 25.97 -0.90
N GLU A 125 32.58 25.08 -0.98
CA GLU A 125 32.66 23.85 -0.17
C GLU A 125 32.78 24.21 1.32
N GLU A 126 33.67 25.13 1.69
CA GLU A 126 33.81 25.62 3.07
C GLU A 126 32.51 26.25 3.62
N GLN A 127 31.75 26.96 2.78
CA GLN A 127 30.45 27.52 3.16
C GLN A 127 29.35 26.47 3.28
N TRP A 128 29.39 25.44 2.45
CA TRP A 128 28.46 24.32 2.50
C TRP A 128 28.64 23.51 3.77
N ASP A 129 29.89 23.14 4.07
CA ASP A 129 30.26 22.38 5.27
C ASP A 129 29.85 23.12 6.55
N LEU A 130 30.05 24.45 6.60
CA LEU A 130 29.63 25.27 7.74
C LEU A 130 28.10 25.30 7.90
N ILE A 131 27.35 25.33 6.79
CA ILE A 131 25.88 25.28 6.82
C ILE A 131 25.41 23.91 7.29
N GLU A 132 26.02 22.84 6.82
CA GLU A 132 25.70 21.46 7.24
C GLU A 132 25.95 21.28 8.74
N LEU A 133 27.10 21.74 9.23
CA LEU A 133 27.47 21.72 10.64
C LEU A 133 26.50 22.52 11.54
N GLU A 134 26.13 23.74 11.12
CA GLU A 134 25.13 24.56 11.83
C GLU A 134 23.74 23.86 11.80
N SER A 135 23.40 23.12 10.74
CA SER A 135 22.14 22.38 10.61
C SER A 135 22.06 21.20 11.57
N GLU A 136 23.13 20.39 11.63
CA GLU A 136 23.25 19.28 12.55
C GLU A 136 23.21 19.75 14.00
N THR A 137 23.88 20.87 14.31
CA THR A 137 23.83 21.50 15.63
C THR A 137 22.40 21.82 16.06
N ILE A 138 21.61 22.43 15.17
CA ILE A 138 20.23 22.79 15.49
C ILE A 138 19.37 21.53 15.66
N SER A 139 19.63 20.50 14.87
CA SER A 139 18.88 19.24 14.90
C SER A 139 19.09 18.48 16.21
N ILE A 140 20.36 18.31 16.63
CA ILE A 140 20.70 17.67 17.91
C ILE A 140 20.12 18.46 19.10
N ASN A 141 20.18 19.79 19.06
CA ASN A 141 19.62 20.61 20.13
C ASN A 141 18.08 20.52 20.20
N LEU A 142 17.40 20.36 19.07
CA LEU A 142 15.94 20.13 19.05
C LEU A 142 15.60 18.76 19.64
N GLU A 143 16.35 17.73 19.29
CA GLU A 143 16.15 16.37 19.82
C GLU A 143 16.36 16.31 21.35
N LEU A 144 17.46 16.90 21.84
CA LEU A 144 17.73 16.99 23.29
C LEU A 144 16.64 17.78 24.02
N LEU A 145 16.07 18.82 23.37
CA LEU A 145 14.99 19.60 23.94
C LEU A 145 13.69 18.79 24.05
N ASP A 146 13.34 18.04 23.02
CA ASP A 146 12.14 17.20 23.00
C ASP A 146 12.26 16.07 24.05
N LYS A 147 13.41 15.38 24.13
CA LYS A 147 13.69 14.35 25.16
C LYS A 147 13.61 14.91 26.60
N ARG A 148 13.95 16.19 26.82
CA ARG A 148 13.79 16.86 28.13
C ARG A 148 12.33 17.20 28.46
N VAL A 149 11.53 17.54 27.46
CA VAL A 149 10.09 17.76 27.63
C VAL A 149 9.44 16.45 28.06
N GLU A 150 9.76 15.35 27.39
CA GLU A 150 9.26 14.01 27.75
C GLU A 150 9.64 13.64 29.19
N LEU A 151 10.90 13.91 29.59
CA LEU A 151 11.34 13.64 30.96
C LEU A 151 10.61 14.50 32.01
N SER A 152 10.34 15.77 31.70
CA SER A 152 9.58 16.67 32.58
C SER A 152 8.12 16.20 32.72
N GLU A 153 7.50 15.76 31.63
CA GLU A 153 6.14 15.18 31.65
C GLU A 153 6.09 13.86 32.44
N LEU A 154 7.11 13.00 32.31
CA LEU A 154 7.20 11.76 33.10
C LEU A 154 7.41 12.06 34.59
N ARG A 155 8.27 13.02 34.93
CA ARG A 155 8.47 13.48 36.32
C ARG A 155 7.19 14.04 36.92
N GLN A 156 6.37 14.73 36.12
CA GLN A 156 5.06 15.20 36.54
C GLN A 156 4.15 14.03 36.91
N LYS A 157 4.04 12.99 36.07
CA LYS A 157 3.23 11.81 36.37
C LYS A 157 3.66 11.12 37.67
N PHE A 158 4.97 10.95 37.88
CA PHE A 158 5.50 10.41 39.14
C PHE A 158 5.10 11.23 40.37
N SER A 159 5.02 12.56 40.24
CA SER A 159 4.58 13.43 41.33
C SER A 159 3.07 13.42 41.54
N GLU A 160 2.27 13.26 40.48
CA GLU A 160 0.81 13.20 40.54
C GLU A 160 0.32 11.89 41.17
N GLU A 161 1.03 10.79 40.89
CA GLU A 161 0.73 9.44 41.39
C GLU A 161 1.53 9.08 42.66
N GLU A 162 2.23 10.05 43.29
CA GLU A 162 3.01 9.86 44.53
C GLU A 162 4.05 8.69 44.47
N VAL A 163 4.62 8.41 43.31
CA VAL A 163 5.58 7.31 43.10
C VAL A 163 6.98 7.68 43.62
N GLU A 164 7.35 7.20 44.81
CA GLU A 164 8.62 7.55 45.48
C GLU A 164 9.88 6.97 44.82
N SER A 165 9.77 5.94 43.97
CA SER A 165 10.90 5.13 43.51
C SER A 165 11.72 5.71 42.33
N GLY A 166 11.30 6.83 41.73
CA GLY A 166 11.92 7.39 40.51
C GLY A 166 13.02 8.44 40.71
N ALA A 167 13.16 9.02 41.91
CA ALA A 167 13.97 10.23 42.13
C ALA A 167 15.45 10.11 41.72
N LEU A 168 16.07 8.97 41.99
CA LEU A 168 17.48 8.71 41.64
C LEU A 168 17.70 8.61 40.12
N ASP A 169 16.76 8.01 39.39
CA ASP A 169 16.88 7.80 37.95
C ASP A 169 16.66 9.12 37.20
N PHE A 170 15.69 9.92 37.65
CA PHE A 170 15.54 11.30 37.19
C PHE A 170 16.81 12.15 37.38
N GLN A 171 17.46 12.07 38.55
CA GLN A 171 18.72 12.77 38.80
C GLN A 171 19.84 12.33 37.85
N LYS A 172 19.91 11.03 37.55
CA LYS A 172 20.90 10.48 36.61
C LYS A 172 20.61 10.92 35.18
N MET A 173 19.35 10.98 34.77
CA MET A 173 18.97 11.49 33.44
C MET A 173 19.27 12.99 33.29
N ASP A 174 19.07 13.80 34.35
CA ASP A 174 19.50 15.20 34.36
C ASP A 174 21.02 15.33 34.16
N ALA A 175 21.80 14.43 34.77
CA ALA A 175 23.26 14.39 34.60
C ALA A 175 23.67 13.95 33.18
N THR A 176 22.99 12.94 32.60
CA THR A 176 23.17 12.50 31.21
C THR A 176 22.93 13.67 30.25
N PHE A 177 21.85 14.44 30.44
CA PHE A 177 21.57 15.62 29.63
C PHE A 177 22.60 16.75 29.78
N ALA A 178 23.11 16.97 31.00
CA ALA A 178 24.15 17.97 31.23
C ALA A 178 25.49 17.59 30.59
N GLU A 179 25.81 16.28 30.57
CA GLU A 179 26.97 15.75 29.87
C GLU A 179 26.80 15.84 28.35
N ALA A 180 25.62 15.49 27.83
CA ALA A 180 25.29 15.59 26.41
C ALA A 180 25.42 17.05 25.92
N ASP A 181 24.87 18.04 26.64
CA ASP A 181 25.02 19.47 26.29
C ASP A 181 26.49 19.91 26.18
N LYS A 182 27.35 19.35 27.03
CA LYS A 182 28.77 19.67 27.05
C LYS A 182 29.49 18.98 25.88
N LEU A 183 29.19 17.71 25.64
CA LEU A 183 29.79 16.93 24.56
C LEU A 183 29.36 17.44 23.19
N THR A 184 28.09 17.79 22.99
CA THR A 184 27.60 18.42 21.76
C THR A 184 28.37 19.71 21.44
N LYS A 185 28.64 20.57 22.43
CA LYS A 185 29.48 21.76 22.20
C LYS A 185 30.92 21.39 21.83
N GLN A 186 31.49 20.40 22.51
CA GLN A 186 32.86 19.94 22.25
C GLN A 186 33.01 19.23 20.91
N PHE A 187 31.96 18.54 20.45
CA PHE A 187 31.85 17.89 19.15
C PHE A 187 32.02 18.94 18.06
N PHE A 188 31.18 19.98 18.06
CA PHE A 188 31.27 21.05 17.07
C PHE A 188 32.59 21.81 17.13
N GLU A 189 33.13 22.11 18.33
CA GLU A 189 34.46 22.70 18.47
C GLU A 189 35.60 21.80 17.95
N SER A 190 35.41 20.48 17.89
CA SER A 190 36.39 19.53 17.36
C SER A 190 36.32 19.42 15.85
N VAL A 191 35.11 19.43 15.29
CA VAL A 191 34.86 19.45 13.84
C VAL A 191 35.40 20.75 13.21
N GLU A 192 35.13 21.91 13.83
CA GLU A 192 35.69 23.20 13.39
C GLU A 192 37.24 23.24 13.39
N LYS A 193 37.90 22.37 14.18
CA LYS A 193 39.36 22.29 14.29
C LYS A 193 39.97 21.15 13.46
N GLY A 194 39.14 20.33 12.79
CA GLY A 194 39.58 19.14 12.04
C GLY A 194 40.25 18.08 12.91
N ASP A 195 39.80 17.89 14.16
CA ASP A 195 40.34 16.89 15.09
C ASP A 195 39.51 15.59 15.06
N ASP A 196 39.57 14.87 13.93
CA ASP A 196 38.73 13.69 13.64
C ASP A 196 38.73 12.65 14.75
N ARG A 197 39.90 12.43 15.38
CA ARG A 197 40.04 11.46 16.47
C ARG A 197 39.24 11.87 17.71
N ARG A 198 39.19 13.17 18.01
CA ARG A 198 38.43 13.68 19.13
C ARG A 198 36.94 13.71 18.81
N THR A 199 36.58 14.01 17.56
CA THR A 199 35.21 13.92 17.05
C THR A 199 34.64 12.51 17.23
N GLU A 200 35.36 11.48 16.75
CA GLU A 200 34.97 10.07 16.90
C GLU A 200 34.81 9.65 18.38
N GLN A 201 35.71 10.10 19.26
CA GLN A 201 35.60 9.81 20.70
C GLN A 201 34.36 10.45 21.34
N ILE A 202 33.98 11.65 20.90
CA ILE A 202 32.80 12.35 21.41
C ILE A 202 31.52 11.69 20.89
N GLU A 203 31.49 11.27 19.63
CA GLU A 203 30.35 10.52 19.05
C GLU A 203 30.09 9.21 19.78
N ILE A 204 31.14 8.43 20.07
CA ILE A 204 31.02 7.19 20.83
C ILE A 204 30.39 7.48 22.20
N ARG A 205 30.87 8.51 22.90
CA ARG A 205 30.32 8.87 24.22
C ARG A 205 28.88 9.42 24.14
N LEU A 206 28.54 10.18 23.10
CA LEU A 206 27.17 10.64 22.87
C LEU A 206 26.23 9.46 22.62
N GLY A 207 26.67 8.45 21.85
CA GLY A 207 25.92 7.20 21.66
C GLY A 207 25.76 6.38 22.94
N GLU A 208 26.78 6.34 23.80
CA GLU A 208 26.67 5.74 25.14
C GLU A 208 25.64 6.46 26.02
N LEU A 209 25.66 7.80 26.03
CA LEU A 209 24.72 8.60 26.82
C LEU A 209 23.28 8.48 26.31
N GLU A 210 23.09 8.37 24.99
CA GLU A 210 21.78 8.09 24.41
C GLU A 210 21.25 6.73 24.86
N HIS A 211 22.09 5.70 24.82
CA HIS A 211 21.73 4.38 25.31
C HIS A 211 21.42 4.38 26.81
N GLU A 212 22.22 5.09 27.63
CA GLU A 212 21.95 5.27 29.06
C GLU A 212 20.61 5.99 29.31
N TYR A 213 20.25 6.99 28.48
CA TYR A 213 18.97 7.69 28.56
C TYR A 213 17.80 6.76 28.23
N GLU A 214 17.89 5.99 27.14
CA GLU A 214 16.83 5.08 26.70
C GLU A 214 16.49 4.04 27.76
N ILE A 215 17.51 3.37 28.30
CA ILE A 215 17.32 2.34 29.35
C ILE A 215 16.70 2.97 30.61
N ARG A 216 17.17 4.16 31.02
CA ARG A 216 16.63 4.83 32.22
C ARG A 216 15.21 5.34 32.04
N ASN A 217 14.87 5.80 30.84
CA ASN A 217 13.51 6.21 30.50
C ASN A 217 12.55 5.01 30.54
N GLU A 218 12.94 3.88 29.96
CA GLU A 218 12.19 2.62 30.03
C GLU A 218 12.03 2.13 31.47
N PHE A 219 13.10 2.22 32.27
CA PHE A 219 13.09 1.87 33.68
C PHE A 219 12.09 2.71 34.50
N LEU A 220 12.00 4.02 34.23
CA LEU A 220 11.01 4.90 34.87
C LEU A 220 9.58 4.60 34.39
N GLN A 221 9.39 4.29 33.11
CA GLN A 221 8.06 3.92 32.60
C GLN A 221 7.54 2.63 33.23
N LEU A 222 8.37 1.59 33.31
CA LEU A 222 8.00 0.33 33.96
C LEU A 222 7.75 0.47 35.45
N LYS A 223 8.45 1.38 36.15
CA LYS A 223 8.15 1.70 37.55
C LYS A 223 6.76 2.31 37.73
N LEU A 224 6.34 3.14 36.78
CA LEU A 224 5.00 3.74 36.79
C LEU A 224 3.93 2.70 36.45
N GLU A 225 4.18 1.82 35.48
CA GLU A 225 3.29 0.70 35.15
C GLU A 225 3.17 -0.29 36.30
N LEU A 226 4.27 -0.61 36.98
CA LEU A 226 4.25 -1.46 38.17
C LEU A 226 3.42 -0.85 39.28
N HIS A 227 3.52 0.47 39.47
CA HIS A 227 2.69 1.18 40.45
C HIS A 227 1.20 1.03 40.12
N TYR A 228 0.79 1.27 38.87
CA TYR A 228 -0.60 1.07 38.45
C TYR A 228 -1.07 -0.39 38.58
N ALA A 229 -0.22 -1.36 38.21
CA ALA A 229 -0.54 -2.78 38.37
C ALA A 229 -0.70 -3.18 39.85
N GLU A 230 0.09 -2.58 40.75
CA GLU A 230 -0.01 -2.75 42.20
C GLU A 230 -1.30 -2.11 42.77
N GLU A 231 -1.76 -0.98 42.23
CA GLU A 231 -3.04 -0.37 42.59
C GLU A 231 -4.25 -1.19 42.09
N GLU A 232 -4.16 -1.75 40.89
CA GLU A 232 -5.24 -2.55 40.25
C GLU A 232 -5.30 -4.00 40.74
N GLY A 233 -4.22 -4.52 41.36
CA GLY A 233 -4.17 -5.85 41.96
C GLY A 233 -3.92 -7.00 40.97
N GLU A 234 -3.22 -6.75 39.85
CA GLU A 234 -2.95 -7.76 38.81
C GLU A 234 -1.70 -8.61 39.12
N GLU A 235 -1.82 -9.64 39.97
CA GLU A 235 -0.68 -10.44 40.48
C GLU A 235 0.25 -11.04 39.41
N GLU A 236 -0.28 -11.55 38.29
CA GLU A 236 0.55 -12.10 37.21
C GLU A 236 1.35 -11.01 36.47
N TRP A 237 0.76 -9.82 36.30
CA TRP A 237 1.40 -8.68 35.64
C TRP A 237 2.47 -8.03 36.52
N ILE A 238 2.23 -7.96 37.83
CA ILE A 238 3.20 -7.49 38.83
C ILE A 238 4.49 -8.33 38.79
N GLU A 239 4.38 -9.66 38.69
CA GLU A 239 5.55 -10.54 38.61
C GLU A 239 6.30 -10.43 37.28
N GLU A 240 5.58 -10.22 36.16
CA GLU A 240 6.16 -9.94 34.83
C GLU A 240 6.95 -8.61 34.86
N LEU A 241 6.34 -7.52 35.34
CA LEU A 241 6.98 -6.20 35.44
C LEU A 241 8.18 -6.19 36.38
N LYS A 242 8.11 -6.92 37.51
CA LYS A 242 9.26 -7.11 38.42
C LYS A 242 10.40 -7.91 37.80
N LEU A 243 10.11 -8.81 36.86
CA LEU A 243 11.15 -9.52 36.11
C LEU A 243 11.82 -8.60 35.09
N GLU A 244 11.02 -7.85 34.32
CA GLU A 244 11.53 -6.88 33.33
C GLU A 244 12.37 -5.78 33.99
N LEU A 245 11.93 -5.24 35.12
CA LEU A 245 12.72 -4.26 35.89
C LEU A 245 14.08 -4.82 36.34
N ARG A 246 14.15 -6.09 36.75
CA ARG A 246 15.42 -6.75 37.15
C ARG A 246 16.35 -6.96 35.97
N GLU A 247 15.82 -7.23 34.78
CA GLU A 247 16.63 -7.38 33.56
C GLU A 247 17.22 -6.04 33.12
N LEU A 248 16.42 -4.97 33.14
CA LEU A 248 16.88 -3.61 32.84
C LEU A 248 17.88 -3.08 33.88
N GLU A 249 17.70 -3.39 35.17
CA GLU A 249 18.69 -3.07 36.21
C GLU A 249 20.05 -3.70 35.90
N ARG A 250 20.07 -4.93 35.39
CA ARG A 250 21.30 -5.64 35.00
C ARG A 250 21.95 -5.01 33.77
N GLU A 251 21.18 -4.44 32.86
CA GLU A 251 21.71 -3.70 31.71
C GLU A 251 22.32 -2.35 32.12
N LEU A 252 21.88 -1.73 33.22
CA LEU A 252 22.48 -0.52 33.76
C LEU A 252 23.81 -0.74 34.53
N GLU A 253 24.22 -2.00 34.74
CA GLU A 253 25.51 -2.33 35.38
C GLU A 253 26.69 -2.28 34.38
N PRO A 254 27.87 -1.78 34.79
CA PRO A 254 29.06 -1.74 33.94
C PRO A 254 29.47 -3.16 33.50
N GLU A 255 29.92 -3.30 32.24
CA GLU A 255 30.22 -4.60 31.62
C GLU A 255 31.16 -5.49 32.44
N SER A 256 32.07 -4.90 33.24
CA SER A 256 32.97 -5.62 34.13
C SER A 256 32.28 -6.44 35.24
N ASN A 257 31.01 -6.12 35.55
CA ASN A 257 30.20 -6.80 36.56
C ASN A 257 29.10 -7.70 35.96
N ARG A 258 28.90 -7.70 34.63
CA ARG A 258 27.96 -8.61 33.99
C ARG A 258 28.57 -10.02 33.98
N GLY A 259 28.20 -10.83 34.97
CA GLY A 259 28.59 -12.25 35.04
C GLY A 259 28.28 -12.97 33.71
N GLU A 260 29.11 -13.98 33.38
CA GLU A 260 29.10 -14.71 32.10
C GLU A 260 27.67 -14.93 31.57
N LYS A 261 27.43 -14.46 30.33
CA LYS A 261 26.20 -14.76 29.60
C LYS A 261 26.04 -16.29 29.60
N PRO A 262 24.89 -16.84 30.04
CA PRO A 262 24.66 -18.26 29.85
C PRO A 262 24.77 -18.53 28.36
N GLU A 263 25.58 -19.54 28.01
CA GLU A 263 25.67 -20.04 26.64
C GLU A 263 24.26 -20.27 26.12
N ASP A 264 23.97 -19.69 24.94
CA ASP A 264 22.73 -19.88 24.20
C ASP A 264 22.64 -21.33 23.73
N SER A 265 22.33 -22.24 24.65
CA SER A 265 21.91 -23.60 24.33
C SER A 265 20.55 -23.48 23.67
N GLY A 266 20.52 -23.68 22.35
CA GLY A 266 19.35 -23.57 21.49
C GLY A 266 18.19 -24.54 21.77
N GLU A 267 17.98 -24.96 23.01
CA GLU A 267 16.85 -25.78 23.46
C GLU A 267 15.68 -24.95 24.04
N ASP A 268 15.89 -23.71 24.50
CA ASP A 268 14.86 -22.94 25.23
C ASP A 268 14.06 -21.92 24.41
N ARG A 269 14.27 -21.84 23.08
CA ARG A 269 13.34 -21.13 22.17
C ARG A 269 12.38 -22.08 21.49
N LYS A 270 11.59 -22.82 22.28
CA LYS A 270 10.37 -23.40 21.73
C LYS A 270 9.43 -22.25 21.36
N PRO A 271 8.94 -22.18 20.12
CA PRO A 271 7.95 -21.17 19.77
C PRO A 271 6.74 -21.34 20.69
N LEU A 272 6.43 -20.28 21.44
CA LEU A 272 5.15 -20.13 22.12
C LEU A 272 4.08 -20.21 21.01
N GLY A 273 3.24 -21.25 21.05
CA GLY A 273 2.24 -21.54 20.01
C GLY A 273 2.34 -22.90 19.30
N SER A 274 3.15 -23.86 19.79
CA SER A 274 3.34 -25.17 19.15
C SER A 274 2.21 -26.21 19.33
N ASN A 275 1.14 -25.91 20.07
CA ASN A 275 0.11 -26.90 20.41
C ASN A 275 -1.20 -26.82 19.62
N MET A 276 -1.31 -25.95 18.61
CA MET A 276 -2.53 -25.83 17.80
C MET A 276 -2.49 -26.79 16.59
N PRO A 277 -3.55 -27.60 16.36
CA PRO A 277 -3.53 -28.63 15.33
C PRO A 277 -3.43 -28.03 13.92
N LYS A 278 -2.53 -28.61 13.12
CA LYS A 278 -2.25 -28.16 11.74
C LYS A 278 -3.52 -28.22 10.86
N PRO A 279 -3.58 -27.41 9.77
CA PRO A 279 -4.60 -27.55 8.76
C PRO A 279 -4.72 -29.00 8.26
N VAL A 280 -5.94 -29.42 7.97
CA VAL A 280 -6.23 -30.74 7.43
C VAL A 280 -5.92 -30.75 5.94
N SER A 281 -5.03 -31.64 5.51
CA SER A 281 -4.71 -31.88 4.11
C SER A 281 -5.61 -32.98 3.54
N VAL A 282 -6.33 -32.69 2.47
CA VAL A 282 -7.03 -33.71 1.68
C VAL A 282 -6.00 -34.36 0.78
N ASP A 283 -5.76 -35.66 0.97
CA ASP A 283 -4.85 -36.44 0.12
C ASP A 283 -5.60 -37.09 -1.06
N ALA A 284 -4.85 -37.60 -2.03
CA ALA A 284 -5.42 -38.26 -3.20
C ALA A 284 -6.31 -39.46 -2.83
N ALA A 285 -6.00 -40.16 -1.72
CA ALA A 285 -6.81 -41.28 -1.24
C ALA A 285 -8.19 -40.82 -0.74
N THR A 286 -8.25 -39.69 -0.02
CA THR A 286 -9.50 -39.08 0.44
C THR A 286 -10.36 -38.63 -0.75
N VAL A 287 -9.74 -38.01 -1.78
CA VAL A 287 -10.46 -37.63 -3.00
C VAL A 287 -10.99 -38.86 -3.75
N ALA A 288 -10.18 -39.91 -3.88
CA ALA A 288 -10.62 -41.16 -4.51
C ALA A 288 -11.77 -41.84 -3.75
N ALA A 289 -11.74 -41.82 -2.41
CA ALA A 289 -12.87 -42.30 -1.60
C ALA A 289 -14.14 -41.46 -1.83
N ALA A 290 -13.99 -40.16 -2.09
CA ALA A 290 -15.09 -39.22 -2.28
C ALA A 290 -15.93 -39.47 -3.53
N GLU A 291 -15.41 -40.19 -4.52
CA GLU A 291 -16.16 -40.64 -5.70
C GLU A 291 -17.43 -41.41 -5.31
N ASN A 292 -17.36 -42.20 -4.24
CA ASN A 292 -18.46 -43.02 -3.75
C ASN A 292 -19.40 -42.28 -2.77
N TRP A 293 -19.11 -41.04 -2.41
CA TRP A 293 -19.92 -40.29 -1.46
C TRP A 293 -21.11 -39.60 -2.15
N ASN A 294 -22.31 -39.93 -1.67
CA ASN A 294 -23.56 -39.27 -2.05
C ASN A 294 -23.86 -38.08 -1.12
N TYR A 295 -24.22 -36.93 -1.70
CA TYR A 295 -24.54 -35.71 -0.95
C TYR A 295 -25.57 -35.94 0.17
N GLN A 296 -26.72 -36.50 -0.15
CA GLN A 296 -27.85 -36.67 0.80
C GLN A 296 -27.51 -37.65 1.93
N GLN A 297 -26.69 -38.66 1.63
CA GLN A 297 -26.38 -39.72 2.59
C GLN A 297 -25.16 -39.39 3.46
N HIS A 298 -24.16 -38.72 2.91
CA HIS A 298 -22.85 -38.56 3.57
C HIS A 298 -22.53 -37.11 3.92
N ILE A 299 -23.01 -36.13 3.15
CA ILE A 299 -22.56 -34.73 3.27
C ILE A 299 -23.61 -33.87 3.96
N GLU A 300 -24.86 -33.92 3.50
CA GLU A 300 -25.96 -33.17 4.08
C GLU A 300 -26.11 -33.42 5.59
N PRO A 301 -26.02 -34.66 6.11
CA PRO A 301 -26.08 -34.88 7.56
C PRO A 301 -24.94 -34.21 8.34
N LEU A 302 -23.74 -34.10 7.74
CA LEU A 302 -22.61 -33.41 8.36
C LEU A 302 -22.78 -31.89 8.33
N LEU A 303 -23.26 -31.34 7.21
CA LEU A 303 -23.60 -29.91 7.12
C LEU A 303 -24.71 -29.53 8.10
N ARG A 304 -25.73 -30.39 8.25
CA ARG A 304 -26.80 -30.20 9.23
C ARG A 304 -26.32 -30.25 10.67
N ARG A 305 -25.37 -31.13 10.97
CA ARG A 305 -24.81 -31.26 12.32
C ARG A 305 -23.91 -30.09 12.70
N HIS A 306 -23.01 -29.70 11.79
CA HIS A 306 -21.89 -28.82 12.13
C HIS A 306 -22.03 -27.39 11.62
N CYS A 307 -22.90 -27.13 10.63
CA CYS A 307 -22.94 -25.83 9.93
C CYS A 307 -24.31 -25.16 9.95
N HIS A 308 -25.39 -25.92 10.08
CA HIS A 308 -26.76 -25.42 9.88
C HIS A 308 -27.20 -24.39 10.91
N GLU A 309 -26.74 -24.47 12.16
CA GLU A 309 -27.13 -23.52 13.19
C GLU A 309 -26.79 -22.07 12.79
N CYS A 310 -25.65 -21.86 12.13
CA CYS A 310 -25.16 -20.55 11.69
C CYS A 310 -25.36 -20.26 10.20
N HIS A 311 -25.68 -21.26 9.36
CA HIS A 311 -25.77 -21.12 7.89
C HIS A 311 -27.11 -21.63 7.34
N SER A 312 -28.22 -21.19 7.95
CA SER A 312 -29.58 -21.44 7.51
C SER A 312 -30.38 -20.14 7.37
N ASP A 313 -31.26 -20.04 6.36
CA ASP A 313 -32.16 -18.92 6.01
C ASP A 313 -32.22 -17.71 6.98
N GLU A 314 -32.70 -17.87 8.22
CA GLU A 314 -32.94 -16.77 9.16
C GLU A 314 -31.77 -16.46 10.13
N SER A 315 -30.79 -17.36 10.27
CA SER A 315 -29.61 -17.24 11.16
C SER A 315 -28.28 -17.14 10.41
N ALA A 316 -28.32 -17.01 9.08
CA ALA A 316 -27.16 -17.07 8.20
C ALA A 316 -26.12 -15.99 8.53
N SER A 317 -25.02 -16.40 9.16
CA SER A 317 -23.82 -15.57 9.32
C SER A 317 -23.13 -15.41 7.96
N GLY A 318 -22.93 -14.16 7.54
CA GLY A 318 -22.25 -13.83 6.28
C GLY A 318 -23.05 -14.08 5.01
N ASP A 319 -24.39 -13.99 5.06
CA ASP A 319 -25.31 -14.14 3.91
C ASP A 319 -25.14 -15.48 3.14
N LEU A 320 -24.72 -16.54 3.84
CA LEU A 320 -24.45 -17.85 3.26
C LEU A 320 -25.38 -18.93 3.84
N ASP A 321 -26.32 -19.41 3.02
CA ASP A 321 -27.09 -20.63 3.29
C ASP A 321 -26.49 -21.81 2.49
N LEU A 322 -25.95 -22.79 3.21
CA LEU A 322 -25.25 -23.92 2.61
C LEU A 322 -26.18 -24.94 1.96
N LEU A 323 -27.39 -25.13 2.49
CA LEU A 323 -28.35 -26.08 1.94
C LEU A 323 -28.95 -25.54 0.65
N SER A 324 -29.36 -24.28 0.66
CA SER A 324 -29.83 -23.56 -0.52
C SER A 324 -28.74 -23.45 -1.60
N LEU A 325 -27.47 -23.27 -1.20
CA LEU A 325 -26.34 -23.30 -2.13
C LEU A 325 -26.13 -24.68 -2.76
N ALA A 326 -26.26 -25.76 -1.97
CA ALA A 326 -26.10 -27.14 -2.43
C ALA A 326 -27.17 -27.59 -3.45
N GLU A 327 -28.33 -26.94 -3.48
CA GLU A 327 -29.37 -27.16 -4.49
C GLU A 327 -29.00 -26.58 -5.87
N LYS A 328 -28.12 -25.57 -5.92
CA LYS A 328 -27.68 -24.94 -7.17
C LYS A 328 -26.68 -25.85 -7.90
N LYS A 329 -27.19 -26.65 -8.84
CA LYS A 329 -26.42 -27.58 -9.66
C LYS A 329 -26.17 -27.06 -11.09
N PRO A 330 -25.03 -27.41 -11.71
CA PRO A 330 -23.90 -28.12 -11.12
C PRO A 330 -23.15 -27.25 -10.09
N TRP A 331 -22.53 -27.87 -9.09
CA TRP A 331 -21.92 -27.15 -7.96
C TRP A 331 -20.79 -26.21 -8.39
N VAL A 332 -20.15 -26.51 -9.52
CA VAL A 332 -19.13 -25.64 -10.12
C VAL A 332 -19.62 -24.23 -10.44
N ILE A 333 -20.93 -23.98 -10.58
CA ILE A 333 -21.48 -22.62 -10.73
C ILE A 333 -21.01 -21.71 -9.59
N ASN A 334 -20.95 -22.24 -8.36
CA ASN A 334 -20.48 -21.49 -7.17
C ASN A 334 -19.09 -21.97 -6.73
N ARG A 335 -18.22 -22.31 -7.69
CA ARG A 335 -16.89 -22.90 -7.45
C ARG A 335 -16.05 -22.10 -6.46
N SER A 336 -15.99 -20.77 -6.59
CA SER A 336 -15.22 -19.91 -5.68
C SER A 336 -15.73 -20.02 -4.24
N THR A 337 -17.04 -19.97 -4.04
CA THR A 337 -17.69 -20.15 -2.74
C THR A 337 -17.39 -21.51 -2.14
N TRP A 338 -17.52 -22.59 -2.92
CA TRP A 338 -17.23 -23.94 -2.44
C TRP A 338 -15.75 -24.18 -2.14
N LYS A 339 -14.83 -23.60 -2.93
CA LYS A 339 -13.39 -23.62 -2.63
C LYS A 339 -13.10 -22.90 -1.32
N ASN A 340 -13.71 -21.74 -1.08
CA ASN A 340 -13.58 -21.02 0.19
C ASN A 340 -14.13 -21.85 1.37
N ILE A 341 -15.32 -22.44 1.24
CA ILE A 341 -15.90 -23.32 2.28
C ILE A 341 -14.96 -24.49 2.59
N SER A 342 -14.45 -25.18 1.56
CA SER A 342 -13.48 -26.26 1.73
C SER A 342 -12.22 -25.78 2.44
N GLN A 343 -11.72 -24.60 2.09
CA GLN A 343 -10.60 -23.96 2.77
C GLN A 343 -10.91 -23.68 4.25
N GLN A 344 -12.04 -23.06 4.60
CA GLN A 344 -12.40 -22.80 6.00
C GLN A 344 -12.44 -24.09 6.84
N ILE A 345 -13.02 -25.16 6.28
CA ILE A 345 -13.11 -26.46 6.96
C ILE A 345 -11.72 -27.07 7.18
N ARG A 346 -10.86 -27.03 6.15
CA ARG A 346 -9.48 -27.54 6.22
C ARG A 346 -8.62 -26.72 7.16
N MET A 347 -8.85 -25.42 7.22
CA MET A 347 -8.14 -24.49 8.10
C MET A 347 -8.63 -24.59 9.54
N ARG A 348 -9.70 -25.32 9.85
CA ARG A 348 -10.28 -25.41 11.20
C ARG A 348 -10.87 -24.08 11.72
N THR A 349 -11.16 -23.14 10.82
CA THR A 349 -11.83 -21.87 11.17
C THR A 349 -13.34 -22.03 11.28
N MET A 350 -13.90 -23.09 10.70
CA MET A 350 -15.31 -23.47 10.83
C MET A 350 -15.42 -24.93 11.30
N PRO A 351 -16.31 -25.27 12.24
CA PRO A 351 -17.20 -24.37 13.01
C PRO A 351 -16.42 -23.43 13.96
N PRO A 352 -17.00 -22.29 14.38
CA PRO A 352 -16.36 -21.36 15.31
C PRO A 352 -16.21 -21.99 16.72
N PRO A 353 -15.34 -21.47 17.61
CA PRO A 353 -15.05 -22.10 18.91
C PRO A 353 -16.23 -22.21 19.85
N GLU A 354 -17.21 -21.33 19.70
CA GLU A 354 -18.44 -21.33 20.49
C GLU A 354 -19.37 -22.49 20.09
N ALA A 355 -19.17 -23.06 18.90
CA ALA A 355 -19.91 -24.20 18.38
C ALA A 355 -19.21 -25.54 18.69
N GLU A 356 -19.95 -26.64 18.51
CA GLU A 356 -19.39 -27.98 18.72
C GLU A 356 -18.23 -28.25 17.73
N PRO A 357 -17.05 -28.69 18.19
CA PRO A 357 -15.90 -28.87 17.33
C PRO A 357 -16.11 -30.03 16.35
N MET A 358 -15.93 -29.76 15.05
CA MET A 358 -16.00 -30.79 14.01
C MET A 358 -14.74 -31.68 14.03
N PRO A 359 -14.89 -33.03 14.13
CA PRO A 359 -13.78 -33.98 14.06
C PRO A 359 -13.07 -33.99 12.69
N ASP A 360 -11.78 -34.34 12.67
CA ASP A 360 -10.96 -34.38 11.44
C ASP A 360 -11.51 -35.33 10.37
N ALA A 361 -12.11 -36.45 10.79
CA ALA A 361 -12.75 -37.39 9.88
C ALA A 361 -13.90 -36.74 9.10
N ASP A 362 -14.75 -35.96 9.78
CA ASP A 362 -15.87 -35.24 9.16
C ASP A 362 -15.35 -34.10 8.26
N ARG A 363 -14.29 -33.39 8.68
CA ARG A 363 -13.63 -32.36 7.87
C ARG A 363 -13.11 -32.93 6.55
N LEU A 364 -12.43 -34.08 6.60
CA LEU A 364 -11.91 -34.78 5.42
C LEU A 364 -13.02 -35.25 4.49
N ILE A 365 -14.14 -35.73 5.04
CA ILE A 365 -15.30 -36.15 4.24
C ILE A 365 -15.88 -34.95 3.46
N ILE A 366 -16.14 -33.82 4.13
CA ILE A 366 -16.72 -32.65 3.48
C ILE A 366 -15.72 -32.05 2.48
N ALA A 367 -14.47 -31.81 2.90
CA ALA A 367 -13.46 -31.19 2.06
C ALA A 367 -13.10 -32.07 0.85
N GLY A 368 -12.97 -33.39 1.03
CA GLY A 368 -12.73 -34.36 -0.03
C GLY A 368 -13.89 -34.44 -1.02
N PHE A 369 -15.14 -34.43 -0.53
CA PHE A 369 -16.31 -34.36 -1.40
C PHE A 369 -16.35 -33.09 -2.24
N LEU A 370 -16.17 -31.93 -1.61
CA LEU A 370 -16.15 -30.63 -2.29
C LEU A 370 -15.04 -30.60 -3.35
N GLN A 371 -13.86 -31.08 -2.98
CA GLN A 371 -12.72 -31.15 -3.88
C GLN A 371 -13.01 -32.05 -5.08
N HIS A 372 -13.49 -33.27 -4.87
CA HIS A 372 -13.88 -34.18 -5.97
C HIS A 372 -14.97 -33.56 -6.87
N ARG A 373 -16.02 -32.95 -6.30
CA ARG A 373 -17.11 -32.33 -7.07
C ARG A 373 -16.69 -31.12 -7.90
N ILE A 374 -15.60 -30.45 -7.54
CA ILE A 374 -15.03 -29.34 -8.29
C ILE A 374 -13.96 -29.84 -9.25
N ASP A 375 -12.95 -30.52 -8.74
CA ASP A 375 -11.74 -30.84 -9.51
C ASP A 375 -12.01 -31.93 -10.56
N ASP A 376 -12.87 -32.91 -10.27
CA ASP A 376 -13.20 -34.02 -11.18
C ASP A 376 -14.51 -33.80 -11.95
N PHE A 377 -15.08 -32.59 -11.89
CA PHE A 377 -16.21 -32.23 -12.74
C PHE A 377 -15.81 -32.31 -14.23
N GLU A 378 -16.71 -32.86 -15.07
CA GLU A 378 -16.52 -32.93 -16.52
C GLU A 378 -16.68 -31.54 -17.15
N TYR A 379 -15.68 -30.69 -16.99
CA TYR A 379 -15.71 -29.29 -17.44
C TYR A 379 -15.95 -29.11 -18.94
N GLU A 380 -15.61 -30.11 -19.76
CA GLU A 380 -15.94 -30.10 -21.20
C GLU A 380 -17.46 -30.00 -21.46
N THR A 381 -18.30 -30.43 -20.52
CA THR A 381 -19.77 -30.34 -20.64
C THR A 381 -20.32 -28.93 -20.49
N VAL A 382 -19.53 -27.99 -19.96
CA VAL A 382 -19.92 -26.60 -19.72
C VAL A 382 -19.02 -25.60 -20.45
N ARG A 383 -18.16 -26.06 -21.37
CA ARG A 383 -17.26 -25.20 -22.16
C ARG A 383 -18.08 -24.22 -23.00
N GLN A 384 -17.99 -22.94 -22.65
CA GLN A 384 -18.56 -21.84 -23.43
C GLN A 384 -17.62 -20.63 -23.40
N PRO A 385 -17.56 -19.81 -24.47
CA PRO A 385 -16.64 -18.66 -24.54
C PRO A 385 -17.03 -17.51 -23.60
N GLY A 386 -18.20 -17.61 -22.96
CA GLY A 386 -18.72 -16.61 -22.04
C GLY A 386 -19.34 -15.40 -22.72
N TYR A 387 -19.83 -14.50 -21.88
CA TYR A 387 -20.45 -13.25 -22.28
C TYR A 387 -19.49 -12.09 -22.03
N GLU A 388 -19.20 -11.33 -23.08
CA GLU A 388 -18.42 -10.10 -22.99
C GLU A 388 -19.32 -8.90 -23.35
N PRO A 389 -19.77 -8.11 -22.36
CA PRO A 389 -20.53 -6.90 -22.63
C PRO A 389 -19.67 -5.86 -23.34
N ALA A 390 -20.31 -4.95 -24.06
CA ALA A 390 -19.61 -3.79 -24.60
C ALA A 390 -18.98 -2.99 -23.45
N ARG A 391 -17.72 -2.58 -23.60
CA ARG A 391 -17.00 -1.77 -22.61
C ARG A 391 -16.39 -0.55 -23.28
N ARG A 392 -16.29 0.56 -22.56
CA ARG A 392 -15.51 1.70 -23.03
C ARG A 392 -14.01 1.40 -22.98
N LEU A 393 -13.21 2.21 -23.67
CA LEU A 393 -11.77 2.25 -23.48
C LEU A 393 -11.47 2.70 -22.04
N THR A 394 -10.49 2.05 -21.40
CA THR A 394 -9.90 2.56 -20.16
C THR A 394 -9.22 3.91 -20.39
N ASN A 395 -8.88 4.64 -19.32
CA ASN A 395 -8.18 5.92 -19.46
C ASN A 395 -6.84 5.75 -20.20
N GLU A 396 -6.06 4.73 -19.87
CA GLU A 396 -4.80 4.43 -20.56
C GLU A 396 -5.04 3.96 -22.01
N GLU A 397 -6.01 3.09 -22.25
CA GLU A 397 -6.35 2.65 -23.61
C GLU A 397 -6.80 3.83 -24.49
N TYR A 398 -7.52 4.80 -23.93
CA TYR A 398 -7.92 6.03 -24.61
C TYR A 398 -6.70 6.89 -24.95
N ASN A 399 -5.85 7.18 -23.96
CA ASN A 399 -4.62 7.95 -24.15
C ASN A 399 -3.73 7.35 -25.24
N HIS A 400 -3.47 6.03 -25.18
CA HIS A 400 -2.67 5.32 -26.18
C HIS A 400 -3.32 5.30 -27.56
N THR A 401 -4.64 5.14 -27.64
CA THR A 401 -5.36 5.18 -28.92
C THR A 401 -5.29 6.57 -29.54
N ILE A 402 -5.44 7.64 -28.76
CA ILE A 402 -5.26 9.02 -29.23
C ILE A 402 -3.82 9.24 -29.71
N ARG A 403 -2.82 8.82 -28.91
CA ARG A 403 -1.40 8.88 -29.31
C ARG A 403 -1.18 8.20 -30.65
N ASP A 404 -1.73 7.02 -30.85
CA ASP A 404 -1.52 6.27 -32.09
C ASP A 404 -2.30 6.89 -33.26
N LEU A 405 -3.49 7.47 -33.03
CA LEU A 405 -4.28 8.15 -34.07
C LEU A 405 -3.57 9.40 -34.60
N PHE A 406 -3.05 10.24 -33.71
CA PHE A 406 -2.49 11.56 -34.02
C PHE A 406 -0.95 11.56 -34.12
N GLY A 407 -0.27 10.63 -33.48
CA GLY A 407 1.20 10.57 -33.42
C GLY A 407 1.83 11.47 -32.36
N ILE A 408 1.04 11.99 -31.40
CA ILE A 408 1.48 12.86 -30.30
C ILE A 408 0.89 12.32 -28.98
N ASP A 409 1.69 12.24 -27.93
CA ASP A 409 1.24 11.77 -26.61
C ASP A 409 0.61 12.89 -25.78
N LEU A 410 -0.69 13.11 -25.94
CA LEU A 410 -1.44 14.21 -25.31
C LEU A 410 -2.05 13.88 -23.95
N ARG A 411 -2.17 12.59 -23.61
CA ARG A 411 -2.74 12.04 -22.37
C ARG A 411 -3.97 12.78 -21.77
N PRO A 412 -5.02 13.08 -22.56
CA PRO A 412 -6.18 13.86 -22.08
C PRO A 412 -6.98 13.16 -20.97
N ALA A 413 -6.92 11.83 -20.87
CA ALA A 413 -7.67 11.05 -19.88
C ALA A 413 -7.02 11.01 -18.49
N ASP A 414 -5.82 11.56 -18.30
CA ASP A 414 -5.15 11.61 -16.99
C ASP A 414 -5.94 12.43 -15.94
N ARG A 415 -6.83 13.32 -16.41
CA ARG A 415 -7.70 14.14 -15.55
C ARG A 415 -9.09 13.54 -15.34
N PHE A 416 -9.35 12.35 -15.86
CA PHE A 416 -10.64 11.69 -15.70
C PHE A 416 -10.75 11.09 -14.30
N PRO A 417 -11.99 10.85 -13.80
CA PRO A 417 -12.16 10.04 -12.60
C PRO A 417 -11.42 8.69 -12.73
N ARG A 418 -10.80 8.24 -11.64
CA ARG A 418 -10.10 6.94 -11.61
C ARG A 418 -11.09 5.81 -11.81
N GLU A 419 -10.63 4.77 -12.49
CA GLU A 419 -11.45 3.63 -12.86
C GLU A 419 -11.48 2.61 -11.73
N LEU A 420 -12.64 1.97 -11.55
CA LEU A 420 -12.79 0.89 -10.59
C LEU A 420 -12.35 -0.42 -11.24
N THR A 421 -11.51 -1.18 -10.54
CA THR A 421 -11.07 -2.51 -10.97
C THR A 421 -12.09 -3.61 -10.63
N ALA A 422 -13.02 -3.31 -9.71
CA ALA A 422 -14.03 -4.23 -9.17
C ALA A 422 -13.42 -5.59 -8.73
N SER A 423 -14.23 -6.66 -8.70
CA SER A 423 -13.79 -8.01 -8.29
C SER A 423 -12.72 -8.63 -9.19
N SER A 424 -12.58 -8.14 -10.43
CA SER A 424 -11.62 -8.69 -11.39
C SER A 424 -10.17 -8.27 -11.15
N GLY A 425 -9.95 -7.18 -10.42
CA GLY A 425 -8.63 -6.61 -10.20
C GLY A 425 -8.06 -5.80 -11.38
N PHE A 426 -8.81 -5.64 -12.49
CA PHE A 426 -8.36 -4.88 -13.65
C PHE A 426 -9.35 -3.78 -14.07
N ALA A 427 -8.81 -2.62 -14.44
CA ALA A 427 -9.58 -1.47 -14.88
C ALA A 427 -10.31 -1.73 -16.21
N ASN A 428 -9.80 -2.66 -17.03
CA ASN A 428 -10.38 -3.00 -18.33
C ASN A 428 -11.57 -3.97 -18.25
N SER A 429 -12.10 -4.20 -17.05
CA SER A 429 -13.25 -5.06 -16.80
C SER A 429 -14.56 -4.44 -17.28
N ALA A 430 -15.29 -5.13 -18.14
CA ALA A 430 -16.52 -4.63 -18.74
C ALA A 430 -17.60 -4.29 -17.69
N ASN A 431 -17.63 -5.01 -16.57
CA ASN A 431 -18.62 -4.81 -15.50
C ASN A 431 -18.37 -3.54 -14.66
N SER A 432 -17.17 -2.95 -14.71
CA SER A 432 -16.83 -1.71 -13.98
C SER A 432 -16.80 -0.47 -14.87
N LEU A 433 -16.80 -0.64 -16.19
CA LEU A 433 -16.63 0.42 -17.18
C LEU A 433 -17.95 0.98 -17.73
N PHE A 434 -18.91 1.26 -16.85
CA PHE A 434 -20.16 1.93 -17.22
C PHE A 434 -19.95 3.43 -17.49
N LEU A 435 -20.75 4.00 -18.40
CA LEU A 435 -20.65 5.41 -18.77
C LEU A 435 -21.51 6.27 -17.83
N GLN A 436 -20.84 7.05 -16.97
CA GLN A 436 -21.50 8.06 -16.14
C GLN A 436 -21.61 9.39 -16.92
N PRO A 437 -22.64 10.23 -16.67
CA PRO A 437 -22.80 11.51 -17.36
C PRO A 437 -21.54 12.40 -17.31
N ILE A 438 -20.87 12.44 -16.14
CA ILE A 438 -19.64 13.23 -15.96
C ILE A 438 -18.49 12.73 -16.85
N ILE A 439 -18.40 11.43 -17.13
CA ILE A 439 -17.36 10.87 -17.99
C ILE A 439 -17.63 11.24 -19.45
N LEU A 440 -18.90 11.29 -19.87
CA LEU A 440 -19.27 11.71 -21.22
C LEU A 440 -18.87 13.17 -21.49
N GLU A 441 -19.12 14.08 -20.55
CA GLU A 441 -18.66 15.47 -20.64
C GLU A 441 -17.13 15.56 -20.77
N ARG A 442 -16.40 14.73 -20.02
CA ARG A 442 -14.94 14.65 -20.10
C ARG A 442 -14.46 14.15 -21.47
N TYR A 443 -15.12 13.17 -22.09
CA TYR A 443 -14.78 12.74 -23.44
C TYR A 443 -15.01 13.82 -24.49
N LEU A 444 -16.09 14.60 -24.39
CA LEU A 444 -16.35 15.71 -25.32
C LEU A 444 -15.27 16.80 -25.19
N GLY A 445 -14.95 17.20 -23.96
CA GLY A 445 -13.87 18.17 -23.72
C GLY A 445 -12.48 17.64 -24.12
N ALA A 446 -12.23 16.35 -23.92
CA ALA A 446 -10.99 15.72 -24.37
C ALA A 446 -10.87 15.69 -25.89
N ALA A 447 -11.95 15.42 -26.62
CA ALA A 447 -11.96 15.46 -28.08
C ALA A 447 -11.61 16.86 -28.60
N GLU A 448 -12.24 17.91 -28.04
CA GLU A 448 -11.91 19.30 -28.38
C GLU A 448 -10.44 19.62 -28.10
N GLN A 449 -9.95 19.31 -26.90
CA GLN A 449 -8.56 19.53 -26.49
C GLN A 449 -7.55 18.81 -27.41
N VAL A 450 -7.85 17.58 -27.81
CA VAL A 450 -7.00 16.80 -28.72
C VAL A 450 -6.93 17.47 -30.09
N ILE A 451 -8.06 17.92 -30.62
CA ILE A 451 -8.09 18.58 -31.93
C ILE A 451 -7.37 19.93 -31.89
N GLU A 452 -7.58 20.73 -30.85
CA GLU A 452 -6.86 22.00 -30.68
C GLU A 452 -5.34 21.81 -30.62
N ALA A 453 -4.87 20.79 -29.90
CA ALA A 453 -3.44 20.53 -29.74
C ALA A 453 -2.81 19.87 -30.98
N ALA A 454 -3.47 18.89 -31.58
CA ALA A 454 -2.90 18.08 -32.68
C ALA A 454 -3.20 18.65 -34.06
N MET A 455 -4.22 19.50 -34.19
CA MET A 455 -4.65 20.05 -35.49
C MET A 455 -4.69 21.60 -35.55
N PRO A 456 -3.63 22.32 -35.13
CA PRO A 456 -3.59 23.78 -35.25
C PRO A 456 -3.50 24.25 -36.71
N ASP A 457 -3.90 25.49 -36.95
CA ASP A 457 -3.85 26.14 -38.27
C ASP A 457 -2.44 26.10 -38.88
N GLN A 458 -1.45 26.46 -38.07
CA GLN A 458 -0.04 26.42 -38.43
C GLN A 458 0.64 25.22 -37.76
N ALA A 459 1.34 24.41 -38.56
CA ALA A 459 2.13 23.28 -38.06
C ALA A 459 3.60 23.69 -38.01
N ASP A 460 3.92 24.50 -37.00
CA ASP A 460 5.24 25.14 -36.90
C ASP A 460 6.32 24.22 -36.36
N THR A 461 5.94 23.09 -35.75
CA THR A 461 6.87 22.09 -35.23
C THR A 461 6.96 20.86 -36.13
N ALA A 462 8.11 20.18 -36.12
CA ALA A 462 8.31 18.95 -36.86
C ALA A 462 7.32 17.84 -36.43
N GLU A 463 6.91 17.83 -35.16
CA GLU A 463 5.91 16.90 -34.64
C GLU A 463 4.50 17.16 -35.22
N LEU A 464 4.07 18.42 -35.26
CA LEU A 464 2.79 18.80 -35.87
C LEU A 464 2.79 18.54 -37.39
N GLN A 465 3.94 18.72 -38.06
CA GLN A 465 4.08 18.36 -39.47
C GLN A 465 3.96 16.85 -39.71
N ARG A 466 4.58 16.02 -38.86
CA ARG A 466 4.40 14.56 -38.90
C ARG A 466 2.95 14.16 -38.67
N THR A 467 2.30 14.77 -37.68
CA THR A 467 0.87 14.56 -37.39
C THR A 467 0.00 14.90 -38.58
N ARG A 468 0.21 16.07 -39.19
CA ARG A 468 -0.51 16.49 -40.40
C ARG A 468 -0.30 15.51 -41.55
N ASN A 469 0.92 15.02 -41.76
CA ASN A 469 1.21 14.00 -42.78
C ASN A 469 0.54 12.65 -42.48
N LEU A 470 0.46 12.25 -41.21
CA LEU A 470 -0.23 11.03 -40.78
C LEU A 470 -1.74 11.11 -41.05
N LEU A 471 -2.35 12.25 -40.73
CA LEU A 471 -3.80 12.47 -40.84
C LEU A 471 -4.25 12.74 -42.28
N VAL A 472 -3.45 13.47 -43.05
CA VAL A 472 -3.82 14.01 -44.38
C VAL A 472 -3.04 13.35 -45.52
N GLY A 473 -2.16 12.37 -45.25
CA GLY A 473 -1.37 11.66 -46.28
C GLY A 473 -2.18 11.01 -47.43
N SER A 474 -3.52 11.05 -47.34
CA SER A 474 -4.48 10.77 -48.41
C SER A 474 -4.61 11.92 -49.43
N LYS A 475 -4.83 11.58 -50.72
CA LYS A 475 -4.99 12.57 -51.80
C LYS A 475 -6.24 13.46 -51.72
N SER A 476 -7.20 13.18 -50.83
CA SER A 476 -8.48 13.91 -50.71
C SER A 476 -9.06 13.92 -49.29
N ALA A 477 -9.97 14.88 -49.01
CA ALA A 477 -10.66 14.98 -47.73
C ALA A 477 -11.51 13.73 -47.41
N HIS A 478 -12.17 13.16 -48.43
CA HIS A 478 -12.90 11.89 -48.29
C HIS A 478 -12.01 10.76 -47.75
N ALA A 479 -10.83 10.59 -48.34
CA ALA A 479 -9.90 9.54 -47.94
C ALA A 479 -9.29 9.78 -46.55
N ALA A 480 -9.06 11.04 -46.16
CA ALA A 480 -8.63 11.41 -44.81
C ALA A 480 -9.67 11.00 -43.76
N ILE A 481 -10.94 11.38 -43.98
CA ILE A 481 -12.06 11.05 -43.09
C ILE A 481 -12.27 9.54 -43.01
N ALA A 482 -12.29 8.85 -44.16
CA ALA A 482 -12.48 7.40 -44.19
C ALA A 482 -11.36 6.65 -43.47
N ASN A 483 -10.10 7.04 -43.68
CA ASN A 483 -8.95 6.40 -43.01
C ASN A 483 -8.95 6.67 -41.50
N PHE A 484 -9.20 7.91 -41.09
CA PHE A 484 -9.27 8.26 -39.67
C PHE A 484 -10.41 7.50 -38.96
N ALA A 485 -11.62 7.51 -39.52
CA ALA A 485 -12.76 6.77 -38.99
C ALA A 485 -12.48 5.26 -38.93
N ARG A 486 -11.86 4.68 -39.96
CA ARG A 486 -11.48 3.26 -39.99
C ARG A 486 -10.52 2.89 -38.87
N ARG A 487 -9.49 3.71 -38.64
CA ARG A 487 -8.50 3.53 -37.57
C ARG A 487 -9.15 3.71 -36.19
N ALA A 488 -9.94 4.77 -36.03
CA ALA A 488 -10.64 5.07 -34.79
C ALA A 488 -11.67 4.00 -34.42
N PHE A 489 -12.40 3.44 -35.39
CA PHE A 489 -13.39 2.40 -35.15
C PHE A 489 -12.79 0.99 -35.16
N ARG A 490 -11.51 0.85 -35.58
CA ARG A 490 -10.73 -0.39 -35.64
C ARG A 490 -11.31 -1.44 -36.60
N ARG A 491 -12.11 -0.99 -37.58
CA ARG A 491 -12.77 -1.84 -38.58
C ARG A 491 -13.13 -1.02 -39.83
N PRO A 492 -13.46 -1.67 -40.95
CA PRO A 492 -14.09 -1.02 -42.08
C PRO A 492 -15.33 -0.23 -41.64
N VAL A 493 -15.42 1.02 -42.13
CA VAL A 493 -16.52 1.93 -41.85
C VAL A 493 -17.62 1.69 -42.90
N SER A 494 -18.86 1.52 -42.45
CA SER A 494 -19.98 1.36 -43.38
C SER A 494 -20.31 2.69 -44.06
N GLU A 495 -20.94 2.64 -45.25
CA GLU A 495 -21.41 3.87 -45.92
C GLU A 495 -22.38 4.68 -45.05
N GLN A 496 -23.19 4.01 -44.22
CA GLN A 496 -24.13 4.65 -43.30
C GLN A 496 -23.43 5.43 -42.18
N GLU A 497 -22.26 4.97 -41.74
CA GLU A 497 -21.43 5.68 -40.75
C GLU A 497 -20.59 6.78 -41.40
N LEU A 498 -20.13 6.56 -42.63
CA LEU A 498 -19.24 7.49 -43.32
C LEU A 498 -19.99 8.70 -43.92
N MET A 499 -21.16 8.49 -44.53
CA MET A 499 -21.92 9.56 -45.19
C MET A 499 -22.22 10.77 -44.28
N PRO A 500 -22.69 10.60 -43.01
CA PRO A 500 -22.91 11.73 -42.12
C PRO A 500 -21.64 12.57 -41.86
N LEU A 501 -20.49 11.91 -41.72
CA LEU A 501 -19.20 12.58 -41.51
C LEU A 501 -18.76 13.39 -42.74
N LEU A 502 -18.95 12.83 -43.94
CA LEU A 502 -18.66 13.51 -45.20
C LEU A 502 -19.62 14.69 -45.46
N ASN A 503 -20.89 14.54 -45.11
CA ASN A 503 -21.88 15.62 -45.20
C ASN A 503 -21.53 16.76 -44.25
N TYR A 504 -21.13 16.45 -43.01
CA TYR A 504 -20.71 17.47 -42.05
C TYR A 504 -19.49 18.27 -42.54
N TYR A 505 -18.49 17.61 -43.14
CA TYR A 505 -17.39 18.32 -43.79
C TYR A 505 -17.87 19.23 -44.94
N THR A 506 -18.83 18.75 -45.73
CA THR A 506 -19.42 19.50 -46.84
C THR A 506 -20.20 20.72 -46.35
N GLU A 507 -20.92 20.61 -45.22
CA GLU A 507 -21.63 21.72 -44.58
C GLU A 507 -20.66 22.79 -44.05
N LEU A 508 -19.52 22.38 -43.49
CA LEU A 508 -18.49 23.30 -42.97
C LEU A 508 -17.75 24.05 -44.08
N THR A 509 -17.54 23.43 -45.24
CA THR A 509 -16.68 23.97 -46.31
C THR A 509 -17.43 24.46 -47.54
N GLY A 510 -18.68 24.05 -47.74
CA GLY A 510 -19.45 24.25 -48.97
C GLY A 510 -18.96 23.38 -50.15
N GLN A 511 -17.99 22.49 -49.94
CA GLN A 511 -17.39 21.65 -50.98
C GLN A 511 -17.61 20.17 -50.69
N LYS A 512 -17.97 19.38 -51.71
CA LYS A 512 -18.05 17.93 -51.57
C LYS A 512 -16.66 17.36 -51.30
N SER A 513 -16.53 16.58 -50.23
CA SER A 513 -15.26 15.98 -49.78
C SER A 513 -14.54 15.12 -50.83
N GLU A 514 -15.28 14.53 -51.76
CA GLU A 514 -14.76 13.75 -52.91
C GLU A 514 -14.06 14.63 -53.95
N SER A 515 -14.46 15.90 -54.05
CA SER A 515 -13.93 16.86 -55.02
C SER A 515 -12.73 17.66 -54.49
N VAL A 516 -12.42 17.54 -53.19
CA VAL A 516 -11.32 18.27 -52.53
C VAL A 516 -10.05 17.44 -52.61
N ILE A 517 -9.05 17.96 -53.34
CA ILE A 517 -7.69 17.38 -53.42
C ILE A 517 -6.83 17.86 -52.25
N HIS A 518 -5.72 17.17 -51.99
CA HIS A 518 -4.83 17.40 -50.84
C HIS A 518 -4.50 18.87 -50.54
N GLU A 519 -4.22 19.68 -51.57
CA GLU A 519 -3.83 21.10 -51.43
C GLU A 519 -4.97 22.01 -50.93
N ASP A 520 -6.23 21.61 -51.17
CA ASP A 520 -7.43 22.40 -50.85
C ASP A 520 -8.13 21.93 -49.57
N ILE A 521 -7.54 20.99 -48.82
CA ILE A 521 -8.14 20.43 -47.61
C ILE A 521 -8.16 21.48 -46.50
N SER A 522 -9.36 21.77 -45.98
CA SER A 522 -9.50 22.58 -44.77
C SER A 522 -9.20 21.73 -43.54
N TYR A 523 -8.04 21.99 -42.93
CA TYR A 523 -7.57 21.26 -41.75
C TYR A 523 -8.47 21.51 -40.52
N GLN A 524 -9.00 22.73 -40.37
CA GLN A 524 -9.99 23.05 -39.33
C GLN A 524 -11.29 22.25 -39.50
N ALA A 525 -11.81 22.16 -40.73
CA ALA A 525 -13.04 21.39 -40.99
C ALA A 525 -12.83 19.88 -40.79
N LEU A 526 -11.65 19.35 -41.15
CA LEU A 526 -11.27 17.98 -40.80
C LEU A 526 -11.22 17.78 -39.28
N GLY A 527 -10.60 18.71 -38.54
CA GLY A 527 -10.54 18.66 -37.09
C GLY A 527 -11.93 18.55 -36.45
N LYS A 528 -12.90 19.35 -36.91
CA LYS A 528 -14.29 19.26 -36.43
C LYS A 528 -14.97 17.93 -36.77
N VAL A 529 -14.68 17.33 -37.92
CA VAL A 529 -15.19 15.98 -38.24
C VAL A 529 -14.52 14.92 -37.36
N PHE A 530 -13.23 15.03 -37.09
CA PHE A 530 -12.51 14.11 -36.20
C PHE A 530 -12.99 14.22 -34.75
N GLU A 531 -13.32 15.43 -34.29
CA GLU A 531 -13.97 15.66 -32.98
C GLU A 531 -15.26 14.82 -32.83
N VAL A 532 -16.12 14.81 -33.87
CA VAL A 532 -17.34 13.97 -33.89
C VAL A 532 -17.01 12.48 -33.86
N ILE A 533 -15.95 12.05 -34.56
CA ILE A 533 -15.49 10.66 -34.54
C ILE A 533 -15.03 10.26 -33.12
N LEU A 534 -14.26 11.13 -32.45
CA LEU A 534 -13.74 10.91 -31.09
C LEU A 534 -14.84 10.96 -30.01
N ALA A 535 -15.99 11.56 -30.30
CA ALA A 535 -17.16 11.54 -29.43
C ALA A 535 -18.10 10.35 -29.70
N SER A 536 -17.86 9.58 -30.76
CA SER A 536 -18.80 8.53 -31.20
C SER A 536 -18.71 7.25 -30.34
N PRO A 537 -19.83 6.52 -30.17
CA PRO A 537 -19.81 5.22 -29.50
C PRO A 537 -18.87 4.21 -30.16
N SER A 538 -18.75 4.22 -31.50
CA SER A 538 -17.85 3.34 -32.26
C SER A 538 -16.36 3.57 -31.93
N PHE A 539 -16.01 4.77 -31.47
CA PHE A 539 -14.67 5.08 -30.96
C PHE A 539 -14.53 4.79 -29.46
N LEU A 540 -15.49 5.24 -28.64
CA LEU A 540 -15.39 5.15 -27.18
C LEU A 540 -15.55 3.71 -26.68
N PHE A 541 -16.32 2.88 -27.37
CA PHE A 541 -16.62 1.52 -26.95
C PHE A 541 -15.97 0.47 -27.84
N ARG A 542 -15.50 -0.59 -27.20
CA ARG A 542 -15.19 -1.87 -27.83
C ARG A 542 -16.46 -2.72 -27.76
N SER A 543 -17.19 -2.74 -28.88
CA SER A 543 -18.32 -3.64 -29.09
C SER A 543 -18.02 -4.55 -30.25
N GLU A 544 -18.20 -5.85 -30.03
CA GLU A 544 -18.15 -6.84 -31.10
C GLU A 544 -19.55 -6.97 -31.66
N ASN A 545 -19.69 -6.67 -32.95
CA ASN A 545 -20.97 -6.54 -33.62
C ASN A 545 -21.56 -7.93 -33.91
N SER A 546 -22.82 -8.09 -33.54
CA SER A 546 -23.61 -9.29 -33.78
C SER A 546 -24.05 -9.39 -35.24
N GLN A 547 -23.12 -9.74 -36.15
CA GLN A 547 -23.55 -10.20 -37.47
C GLN A 547 -24.34 -11.52 -37.35
N SER A 548 -24.10 -12.31 -36.29
CA SER A 548 -24.88 -13.47 -35.89
C SER A 548 -25.95 -13.08 -34.86
N LYS A 549 -27.22 -13.03 -35.27
CA LYS A 549 -28.38 -12.75 -34.39
C LYS A 549 -28.81 -13.96 -33.53
N GLN A 550 -27.90 -14.87 -33.17
CA GLN A 550 -28.25 -16.08 -32.41
C GLN A 550 -27.89 -15.90 -30.93
N THR A 551 -28.81 -15.31 -30.16
CA THR A 551 -28.74 -15.29 -28.70
C THR A 551 -28.57 -16.70 -28.15
N GLY A 552 -27.66 -16.85 -27.17
CA GLY A 552 -27.40 -18.14 -26.53
C GLY A 552 -26.54 -19.14 -27.31
N GLN A 553 -26.08 -18.86 -28.53
CA GLN A 553 -25.11 -19.72 -29.25
C GLN A 553 -23.74 -19.08 -29.37
N ALA A 554 -22.69 -19.88 -29.19
CA ALA A 554 -21.31 -19.45 -29.40
C ALA A 554 -21.03 -19.26 -30.90
N PHE A 555 -20.36 -18.17 -31.26
CA PHE A 555 -19.91 -17.89 -32.63
C PHE A 555 -18.50 -17.31 -32.62
N ARG A 556 -17.79 -17.49 -33.73
CA ARG A 556 -16.44 -16.94 -33.90
C ARG A 556 -16.52 -15.43 -34.12
N ILE A 557 -15.63 -14.68 -33.45
CA ILE A 557 -15.48 -13.25 -33.71
C ILE A 557 -14.87 -13.03 -35.10
N THR A 558 -15.13 -11.87 -35.69
CA THR A 558 -14.52 -11.46 -36.96
C THR A 558 -13.03 -11.17 -36.79
N ASP A 559 -12.26 -11.23 -37.87
CA ASP A 559 -10.83 -10.92 -37.80
C ASP A 559 -10.54 -9.48 -37.35
N HIS A 560 -11.44 -8.52 -37.59
CA HIS A 560 -11.29 -7.15 -37.06
C HIS A 560 -11.49 -7.09 -35.54
N GLU A 561 -12.42 -7.88 -35.01
CA GLU A 561 -12.64 -8.01 -33.58
C GLU A 561 -11.46 -8.74 -32.92
N LEU A 562 -10.93 -9.78 -33.56
CA LEU A 562 -9.72 -10.47 -33.13
C LEU A 562 -8.51 -9.53 -33.12
N ALA A 563 -8.30 -8.74 -34.18
CA ALA A 563 -7.26 -7.72 -34.23
C ALA A 563 -7.38 -6.72 -33.07
N SER A 564 -8.59 -6.25 -32.79
CA SER A 564 -8.88 -5.35 -31.67
C SER A 564 -8.61 -6.03 -30.31
N ARG A 565 -9.04 -7.28 -30.10
CA ARG A 565 -8.73 -8.03 -28.88
C ARG A 565 -7.22 -8.15 -28.66
N LEU A 566 -6.48 -8.55 -29.70
CA LEU A 566 -5.02 -8.69 -29.65
C LEU A 566 -4.33 -7.38 -29.33
N SER A 567 -4.69 -6.29 -30.01
CA SER A 567 -4.01 -5.00 -29.85
C SER A 567 -4.25 -4.41 -28.45
N TYR A 568 -5.46 -4.50 -27.92
CA TYR A 568 -5.74 -4.00 -26.57
C TYR A 568 -5.22 -4.92 -25.47
N PHE A 569 -5.12 -6.24 -25.71
CA PHE A 569 -4.47 -7.14 -24.78
C PHE A 569 -2.95 -6.88 -24.70
N LEU A 570 -2.26 -6.80 -25.84
CA LEU A 570 -0.80 -6.77 -25.85
C LEU A 570 -0.21 -5.34 -25.79
N TRP A 571 -0.92 -4.35 -26.34
CA TRP A 571 -0.42 -2.98 -26.49
C TRP A 571 -1.28 -1.92 -25.81
N ALA A 572 -2.41 -2.31 -25.20
CA ALA A 572 -3.42 -1.39 -24.67
C ALA A 572 -3.75 -0.24 -25.65
N SER A 573 -3.80 -0.53 -26.96
CA SER A 573 -4.04 0.46 -28.00
C SER A 573 -4.68 -0.17 -29.23
N MET A 574 -5.01 0.65 -30.23
CA MET A 574 -5.59 0.21 -31.51
C MET A 574 -4.64 -0.68 -32.33
N PRO A 575 -5.18 -1.54 -33.22
CA PRO A 575 -4.38 -2.31 -34.18
C PRO A 575 -3.53 -1.41 -35.07
N ASP A 576 -2.31 -1.83 -35.38
CA ASP A 576 -1.49 -1.18 -36.38
C ASP A 576 -1.95 -1.51 -37.82
N GLY A 577 -1.30 -0.91 -38.81
CA GLY A 577 -1.65 -1.11 -40.21
C GLY A 577 -1.46 -2.55 -40.68
N GLN A 578 -0.45 -3.26 -40.18
CA GLN A 578 -0.19 -4.66 -40.54
C GLN A 578 -1.28 -5.59 -40.00
N LEU A 579 -1.63 -5.46 -38.71
CA LEU A 579 -2.66 -6.27 -38.08
C LEU A 579 -4.05 -5.97 -38.68
N SER A 580 -4.33 -4.70 -38.95
CA SER A 580 -5.57 -4.27 -39.63
C SER A 580 -5.69 -4.85 -41.05
N LYS A 581 -4.56 -4.94 -41.77
CA LYS A 581 -4.53 -5.51 -43.13
C LYS A 581 -4.73 -7.03 -43.11
N ALA A 582 -4.11 -7.74 -42.17
CA ALA A 582 -4.36 -9.18 -42.00
C ALA A 582 -5.85 -9.45 -41.70
N ALA A 583 -6.48 -8.56 -40.93
CA ALA A 583 -7.91 -8.62 -40.67
C ALA A 583 -8.78 -8.30 -41.90
N ASP A 584 -8.40 -7.31 -42.72
CA ASP A 584 -9.09 -7.02 -44.00
C ASP A 584 -9.07 -8.21 -44.96
N GLU A 585 -7.94 -8.93 -44.99
CA GLU A 585 -7.74 -10.10 -45.85
C GLU A 585 -8.45 -11.35 -45.31
N GLY A 586 -8.98 -11.32 -44.08
CA GLY A 586 -9.66 -12.45 -43.45
C GLY A 586 -8.75 -13.65 -43.17
N ILE A 587 -7.45 -13.38 -42.92
CA ILE A 587 -6.43 -14.41 -42.69
C ILE A 587 -5.92 -14.45 -41.24
N LEU A 588 -6.32 -13.50 -40.40
CA LEU A 588 -5.79 -13.36 -39.03
C LEU A 588 -6.22 -14.54 -38.13
N SER A 589 -7.36 -15.15 -38.42
CA SER A 589 -7.86 -16.34 -37.73
C SER A 589 -7.13 -17.64 -38.08
N ASP A 590 -6.22 -17.67 -39.06
CA ASP A 590 -5.29 -18.80 -39.28
C ASP A 590 -4.30 -18.85 -38.10
N PRO A 591 -4.20 -19.97 -37.35
CA PRO A 591 -3.33 -20.06 -36.18
C PRO A 591 -1.86 -19.71 -36.44
N ARG A 592 -1.34 -19.95 -37.66
CA ARG A 592 0.05 -19.62 -38.02
C ARG A 592 0.23 -18.12 -38.24
N VAL A 593 -0.75 -17.46 -38.84
CA VAL A 593 -0.76 -16.00 -39.02
C VAL A 593 -0.90 -15.33 -37.66
N LEU A 594 -1.86 -15.78 -36.85
CA LEU A 594 -2.07 -15.31 -35.49
C LEU A 594 -0.80 -15.42 -34.64
N ALA A 595 -0.16 -16.59 -34.61
CA ALA A 595 1.06 -16.79 -33.85
C ALA A 595 2.22 -15.89 -34.32
N THR A 596 2.31 -15.64 -35.64
CA THR A 596 3.32 -14.73 -36.22
C THR A 596 3.07 -13.28 -35.82
N GLU A 597 1.82 -12.82 -35.88
CA GLU A 597 1.46 -11.46 -35.46
C GLU A 597 1.68 -11.28 -33.95
N VAL A 598 1.28 -12.24 -33.11
CA VAL A 598 1.52 -12.18 -31.66
C VAL A 598 3.01 -12.07 -31.36
N LYS A 599 3.86 -12.89 -32.01
CA LYS A 599 5.32 -12.81 -31.85
C LYS A 599 5.87 -11.44 -32.26
N ARG A 600 5.40 -10.88 -33.37
CA ARG A 600 5.78 -9.54 -33.83
C ARG A 600 5.35 -8.48 -32.81
N MET A 601 4.12 -8.57 -32.32
CA MET A 601 3.56 -7.60 -31.38
C MET A 601 4.29 -7.62 -30.04
N LEU A 602 4.70 -8.79 -29.55
CA LEU A 602 5.51 -8.90 -28.33
C LEU A 602 6.92 -8.31 -28.50
N ALA A 603 7.46 -8.28 -29.72
CA ALA A 603 8.74 -7.64 -30.01
C ALA A 603 8.65 -6.12 -30.22
N ASP A 604 7.44 -5.56 -30.33
CA ASP A 604 7.22 -4.12 -30.46
C ASP A 604 7.31 -3.44 -29.09
N PRO A 605 7.92 -2.24 -28.97
CA PRO A 605 8.01 -1.51 -27.69
C PRO A 605 6.68 -1.30 -26.97
N LYS A 606 5.54 -1.29 -27.68
CA LYS A 606 4.21 -1.21 -27.07
C LYS A 606 3.88 -2.41 -26.19
N SER A 607 4.55 -3.57 -26.33
CA SER A 607 4.35 -4.73 -25.46
C SER A 607 4.69 -4.46 -24.00
N LYS A 608 5.48 -3.40 -23.73
CA LYS A 608 5.80 -2.94 -22.38
C LYS A 608 4.56 -2.60 -21.54
N THR A 609 3.40 -2.36 -22.15
CA THR A 609 2.13 -2.21 -21.43
C THR A 609 1.77 -3.45 -20.60
N LEU A 610 2.29 -4.63 -20.92
CA LEU A 610 2.15 -5.81 -20.07
C LEU A 610 2.83 -5.64 -18.70
N GLY A 611 3.94 -4.89 -18.63
CA GLY A 611 4.56 -4.49 -17.36
C GLY A 611 3.88 -3.27 -16.75
N GLU A 612 3.68 -2.23 -17.55
CA GLU A 612 3.20 -0.91 -17.09
C GLU A 612 1.73 -0.90 -16.66
N ILE A 613 0.88 -1.74 -17.28
CA ILE A 613 -0.57 -1.78 -17.06
C ILE A 613 -1.00 -3.11 -16.44
N PHE A 614 -0.70 -4.25 -17.08
CA PHE A 614 -1.16 -5.55 -16.59
C PHE A 614 -0.49 -5.92 -15.27
N ALA A 615 0.83 -5.97 -15.22
CA ALA A 615 1.56 -6.37 -14.01
C ALA A 615 1.38 -5.36 -12.87
N SER A 616 1.28 -4.06 -13.18
CA SER A 616 1.07 -3.01 -12.17
C SER A 616 -0.28 -3.08 -11.47
N GLN A 617 -1.33 -3.52 -12.18
CA GLN A 617 -2.65 -3.76 -11.61
C GLN A 617 -2.71 -5.10 -10.89
N TRP A 618 -2.18 -6.17 -11.48
CA TRP A 618 -2.17 -7.48 -10.84
C TRP A 618 -1.36 -7.47 -9.54
N LEU A 619 -0.12 -7.01 -9.57
CA LEU A 619 0.78 -7.05 -8.43
C LEU A 619 0.56 -5.87 -7.47
N GLY A 620 -0.31 -4.92 -7.84
CA GLY A 620 -0.77 -3.82 -6.99
C GLY A 620 0.15 -2.60 -6.92
N PHE A 621 1.30 -2.59 -7.60
CA PHE A 621 2.25 -1.48 -7.53
C PHE A 621 1.78 -0.20 -8.24
N SER A 622 0.65 -0.24 -8.97
CA SER A 622 -0.04 0.97 -9.46
C SER A 622 -0.59 1.87 -8.33
N ALA A 623 -0.72 1.34 -7.11
CA ALA A 623 -1.14 2.10 -5.93
C ALA A 623 0.02 2.90 -5.27
N LEU A 624 1.28 2.59 -5.59
CA LEU A 624 2.45 3.12 -4.90
C LEU A 624 2.52 4.67 -4.81
N PRO A 625 2.18 5.45 -5.85
CA PRO A 625 2.15 6.92 -5.76
C PRO A 625 1.27 7.48 -4.65
N HIS A 626 0.24 6.71 -4.26
CA HIS A 626 -0.76 7.08 -3.27
C HIS A 626 -0.47 6.47 -1.89
N ALA A 627 0.62 5.71 -1.75
CA ALA A 627 1.07 5.24 -0.46
C ALA A 627 1.38 6.46 0.44
N PRO A 628 0.88 6.51 1.68
CA PRO A 628 1.13 7.64 2.56
C PRO A 628 2.63 7.74 2.83
N ARG A 629 3.19 8.91 2.54
CA ARG A 629 4.59 9.26 2.79
C ARG A 629 4.56 10.59 3.52
N ASP A 630 5.11 10.64 4.72
CA ASP A 630 5.33 11.92 5.41
C ASP A 630 6.66 12.51 4.90
N PRO A 631 6.64 13.65 4.17
CA PRO A 631 7.86 14.26 3.66
C PRO A 631 8.79 14.80 4.75
N ILE A 632 8.26 15.04 5.97
CA ILE A 632 9.03 15.52 7.12
C ILE A 632 9.81 14.36 7.72
N ASP A 633 9.15 13.23 7.96
CA ASP A 633 9.79 12.05 8.58
C ASP A 633 10.62 11.24 7.55
N ASN A 634 10.27 11.31 6.27
CA ASN A 634 10.87 10.50 5.19
C ASN A 634 11.25 11.35 3.96
N PRO A 635 12.15 12.33 4.09
CA PRO A 635 12.53 13.24 2.99
C PRO A 635 13.18 12.52 1.80
N TRP A 636 13.71 11.31 2.01
CA TRP A 636 14.31 10.45 0.98
C TRP A 636 13.27 9.69 0.13
N ALA A 637 11.99 9.63 0.52
CA ALA A 637 10.93 8.93 -0.21
C ALA A 637 10.30 9.80 -1.31
N THR A 638 11.14 10.31 -2.21
CA THR A 638 10.78 11.26 -3.28
C THR A 638 9.79 10.67 -4.29
N ASP A 639 9.11 11.54 -5.05
CA ASP A 639 8.25 11.10 -6.16
C ASP A 639 9.06 10.45 -7.30
N SER A 640 10.31 10.89 -7.51
CA SER A 640 11.21 10.28 -8.50
C SER A 640 11.65 8.87 -8.09
N LEU A 641 11.91 8.62 -6.81
CA LEU A 641 12.19 7.28 -6.30
C LEU A 641 10.98 6.35 -6.45
N VAL A 642 9.77 6.85 -6.16
CA VAL A 642 8.51 6.09 -6.33
C VAL A 642 8.23 5.76 -7.79
N ASP A 643 8.49 6.68 -8.70
CA ASP A 643 8.43 6.43 -10.15
C ASP A 643 9.50 5.39 -10.57
N ALA A 644 10.73 5.51 -10.08
CA ALA A 644 11.79 4.53 -10.34
C ALA A 644 11.43 3.11 -9.86
N MET A 645 10.81 2.98 -8.67
CA MET A 645 10.33 1.69 -8.14
C MET A 645 9.22 1.07 -8.99
N GLN A 646 8.28 1.87 -9.50
CA GLN A 646 7.25 1.37 -10.42
C GLN A 646 7.85 0.94 -11.75
N ARG A 647 8.78 1.74 -12.29
CA ARG A 647 9.50 1.41 -13.53
C ARG A 647 10.34 0.17 -13.37
N GLU A 648 10.96 -0.05 -12.22
CA GLU A 648 11.69 -1.29 -11.90
C GLU A 648 10.77 -2.50 -12.11
N SER A 649 9.61 -2.53 -11.45
CA SER A 649 8.68 -3.66 -11.54
C SER A 649 8.09 -3.85 -12.91
N ALA A 650 7.74 -2.75 -13.59
CA ALA A 650 7.22 -2.78 -14.95
C ALA A 650 8.27 -3.34 -15.93
N LEU A 651 9.49 -2.80 -15.93
CA LEU A 651 10.59 -3.26 -16.79
C LEU A 651 11.00 -4.69 -16.46
N PHE A 652 11.01 -5.06 -15.18
CA PHE A 652 11.27 -6.42 -14.75
C PHE A 652 10.27 -7.40 -15.37
N PHE A 653 8.97 -7.17 -15.22
CA PHE A 653 7.95 -8.04 -15.80
C PHE A 653 8.02 -8.06 -17.34
N SER A 654 8.18 -6.90 -17.98
CA SER A 654 8.34 -6.81 -19.44
C SER A 654 9.55 -7.63 -19.91
N SER A 655 10.68 -7.58 -19.20
CA SER A 655 11.86 -8.38 -19.55
C SER A 655 11.61 -9.89 -19.51
N LEU A 656 10.76 -10.35 -18.57
CA LEU A 656 10.40 -11.77 -18.49
C LEU A 656 9.58 -12.20 -19.71
N VAL A 657 8.68 -11.34 -20.20
CA VAL A 657 7.89 -11.58 -21.41
C VAL A 657 8.77 -11.54 -22.65
N ASP A 658 9.58 -10.48 -22.80
CA ASP A 658 10.43 -10.24 -23.98
C ASP A 658 11.45 -11.36 -24.19
N GLU A 659 12.08 -11.82 -23.11
CA GLU A 659 13.06 -12.90 -23.12
C GLU A 659 12.41 -14.30 -23.08
N ASN A 660 11.07 -14.35 -23.08
CA ASN A 660 10.29 -15.57 -22.96
C ASN A 660 10.75 -16.43 -21.77
N GLN A 661 10.91 -15.84 -20.58
CA GLN A 661 11.37 -16.53 -19.39
C GLN A 661 10.31 -17.52 -18.87
N PRO A 662 10.71 -18.58 -18.16
CA PRO A 662 9.78 -19.39 -17.37
C PRO A 662 9.10 -18.55 -16.29
N ILE A 663 7.85 -18.86 -15.98
CA ILE A 663 7.02 -18.12 -15.00
C ILE A 663 7.70 -18.03 -13.63
N GLU A 664 8.41 -19.08 -13.17
CA GLU A 664 9.14 -19.06 -11.90
C GLU A 664 10.19 -17.94 -11.77
N ARG A 665 10.70 -17.40 -12.89
CA ARG A 665 11.65 -16.27 -12.87
C ARG A 665 11.05 -15.01 -12.28
N LEU A 666 9.72 -14.89 -12.22
CA LEU A 666 9.06 -13.84 -11.44
C LEU A 666 9.49 -13.86 -9.96
N ILE A 667 9.79 -15.04 -9.42
CA ILE A 667 10.13 -15.25 -8.01
C ILE A 667 11.64 -15.20 -7.76
N ASP A 668 12.44 -15.87 -8.60
CA ASP A 668 13.85 -16.16 -8.30
C ASP A 668 14.86 -15.47 -9.24
N ALA A 669 14.43 -14.48 -10.03
CA ALA A 669 15.35 -13.73 -10.88
C ALA A 669 16.45 -13.03 -10.08
N GLN A 670 17.69 -13.17 -10.55
CA GLN A 670 18.89 -12.56 -9.93
C GLN A 670 19.33 -11.30 -10.66
N TYR A 671 18.36 -10.53 -11.17
CA TYR A 671 18.60 -9.24 -11.81
C TYR A 671 17.39 -8.33 -11.58
N THR A 672 17.59 -7.03 -11.67
CA THR A 672 16.52 -6.04 -11.69
C THR A 672 16.90 -4.82 -12.53
N PHE A 673 16.03 -3.82 -12.61
CA PHE A 673 16.28 -2.56 -13.30
C PHE A 673 16.32 -1.39 -12.31
N VAL A 674 17.41 -0.63 -12.31
CA VAL A 674 17.58 0.54 -11.42
C VAL A 674 18.19 1.71 -12.17
N ASN A 675 17.79 2.93 -11.80
CA ASN A 675 18.55 4.15 -12.07
C ASN A 675 19.43 4.50 -10.86
N GLU A 676 20.14 5.63 -10.88
CA GLU A 676 21.04 5.99 -9.78
C GLU A 676 20.32 6.18 -8.44
N GLU A 677 19.15 6.84 -8.41
CA GLU A 677 18.42 7.08 -7.16
C GLU A 677 17.96 5.77 -6.51
N LEU A 678 17.37 4.87 -7.29
CA LEU A 678 16.94 3.55 -6.80
C LEU A 678 18.13 2.65 -6.43
N ALA A 679 19.24 2.74 -7.17
CA ALA A 679 20.46 2.01 -6.85
C ALA A 679 21.02 2.41 -5.49
N ARG A 680 21.06 3.71 -5.17
CA ARG A 680 21.44 4.19 -3.82
C ARG A 680 20.47 3.68 -2.75
N HIS A 681 19.17 3.70 -3.02
CA HIS A 681 18.15 3.15 -2.11
C HIS A 681 18.32 1.65 -1.83
N TYR A 682 18.94 0.91 -2.75
CA TYR A 682 19.22 -0.52 -2.62
C TYR A 682 20.65 -0.85 -2.20
N ASP A 683 21.50 0.14 -1.91
CA ASP A 683 22.93 -0.03 -1.65
C ASP A 683 23.66 -0.73 -2.82
N LEU A 684 23.24 -0.45 -4.05
CA LEU A 684 23.88 -0.94 -5.28
C LEU A 684 24.91 0.09 -5.77
N GLU A 685 26.17 -0.28 -5.73
CA GLU A 685 27.26 0.53 -6.27
C GLU A 685 27.23 0.51 -7.82
N GLN A 686 27.85 1.51 -8.46
CA GLN A 686 28.16 1.55 -9.90
C GLN A 686 27.05 1.95 -10.90
N VAL A 687 25.89 2.47 -10.46
CA VAL A 687 24.86 3.03 -11.36
C VAL A 687 24.84 4.55 -11.28
N ARG A 688 24.92 5.25 -12.42
CA ARG A 688 24.96 6.73 -12.51
C ARG A 688 23.94 7.30 -13.48
N GLY A 689 23.28 8.40 -13.14
CA GLY A 689 22.28 9.07 -13.97
C GLY A 689 20.85 8.49 -13.87
N PRO A 690 19.89 9.17 -14.54
CA PRO A 690 18.45 8.93 -14.35
C PRO A 690 17.89 7.72 -15.10
N GLU A 691 18.67 7.15 -16.02
CA GLU A 691 18.23 6.04 -16.88
C GLU A 691 18.19 4.70 -16.13
N MET A 692 17.12 3.93 -16.35
CA MET A 692 16.95 2.59 -15.81
C MET A 692 17.86 1.60 -16.53
N ARG A 693 18.63 0.80 -15.78
CA ARG A 693 19.56 -0.18 -16.31
C ARG A 693 19.41 -1.53 -15.62
N ARG A 694 19.57 -2.61 -16.39
CA ARG A 694 19.61 -3.96 -15.85
C ARG A 694 20.89 -4.16 -15.05
N VAL A 695 20.77 -4.65 -13.83
CA VAL A 695 21.89 -4.96 -12.93
C VAL A 695 21.75 -6.37 -12.37
N SER A 696 22.88 -6.99 -12.02
CA SER A 696 22.90 -8.29 -11.33
C SER A 696 22.57 -8.11 -9.84
N LEU A 697 21.86 -9.06 -9.27
CA LEU A 697 21.53 -9.14 -7.84
C LEU A 697 22.26 -10.30 -7.13
N GLU A 698 23.12 -11.04 -7.82
CA GLU A 698 23.78 -12.25 -7.28
C GLU A 698 24.56 -12.01 -5.98
N SER A 699 25.10 -10.80 -5.78
CA SER A 699 25.84 -10.41 -4.57
C SER A 699 24.96 -9.74 -3.51
N THR A 700 23.64 -9.79 -3.66
CA THR A 700 22.68 -9.05 -2.84
C THR A 700 21.66 -10.01 -2.21
N PRO A 701 21.00 -9.62 -1.12
CA PRO A 701 19.91 -10.40 -0.54
C PRO A 701 18.59 -10.30 -1.33
N ARG A 702 18.55 -9.50 -2.41
CA ARG A 702 17.36 -9.25 -3.23
C ARG A 702 17.27 -10.26 -4.37
N GLY A 703 16.05 -10.50 -4.82
CA GLY A 703 15.78 -11.28 -6.03
C GLY A 703 14.29 -11.26 -6.36
N GLY A 704 13.98 -11.45 -7.64
CA GLY A 704 12.63 -11.49 -8.18
C GLY A 704 11.75 -10.33 -7.75
N ILE A 705 10.43 -10.51 -7.88
CA ILE A 705 9.44 -9.48 -7.56
C ILE A 705 9.32 -9.22 -6.05
N LEU A 706 9.60 -10.22 -5.21
CA LEU A 706 9.48 -10.15 -3.75
C LEU A 706 10.55 -9.26 -3.09
N GLY A 707 11.69 -9.07 -3.76
CA GLY A 707 12.78 -8.21 -3.29
C GLY A 707 12.69 -6.75 -3.75
N GLN A 708 11.66 -6.39 -4.52
CA GLN A 708 11.52 -5.04 -5.08
C GLN A 708 10.81 -4.09 -4.10
N GLY A 709 11.29 -2.84 -4.07
CA GLY A 709 10.84 -1.78 -3.18
C GLY A 709 9.38 -1.42 -3.38
N SER A 710 8.87 -1.49 -4.61
CA SER A 710 7.46 -1.27 -4.91
C SER A 710 6.54 -2.23 -4.15
N ILE A 711 6.86 -3.53 -4.15
CA ILE A 711 6.09 -4.56 -3.47
C ILE A 711 6.26 -4.44 -1.97
N LEU A 712 7.50 -4.24 -1.49
CA LEU A 712 7.80 -4.10 -0.07
C LEU A 712 7.11 -2.87 0.53
N ALA A 713 6.94 -1.79 -0.25
CA ALA A 713 6.24 -0.58 0.16
C ALA A 713 4.71 -0.74 0.20
N ILE A 714 4.08 -1.26 -0.86
CA ILE A 714 2.60 -1.43 -0.89
C ILE A 714 2.11 -2.50 0.09
N THR A 715 3.00 -3.38 0.57
CA THR A 715 2.69 -4.42 1.56
C THR A 715 3.10 -4.02 2.98
N SER A 716 3.33 -2.74 3.24
CA SER A 716 3.69 -2.19 4.54
C SER A 716 2.81 -0.99 4.92
N PHE A 717 2.88 -0.57 6.17
CA PHE A 717 2.27 0.69 6.63
C PHE A 717 3.29 1.84 6.55
N PRO A 718 2.87 3.11 6.57
CA PRO A 718 3.74 4.28 6.35
C PRO A 718 4.94 4.43 7.29
N ASN A 719 4.99 3.69 8.40
CA ASN A 719 6.06 3.75 9.39
C ASN A 719 6.46 2.39 9.97
N ARG A 720 5.90 1.28 9.47
CA ARG A 720 6.19 -0.06 9.98
C ARG A 720 5.94 -1.14 8.94
N THR A 721 6.70 -2.23 9.05
CA THR A 721 6.41 -3.45 8.29
C THR A 721 5.20 -4.17 8.87
N SER A 722 4.55 -4.99 8.03
CA SER A 722 3.55 -5.96 8.48
C SER A 722 3.81 -7.31 7.82
N PRO A 723 4.30 -8.31 8.57
CA PRO A 723 4.40 -9.69 8.08
C PRO A 723 3.06 -10.24 7.59
N VAL A 724 1.95 -9.83 8.24
CA VAL A 724 0.60 -10.28 7.88
C VAL A 724 0.23 -9.79 6.49
N VAL A 725 0.39 -8.49 6.21
CA VAL A 725 0.06 -7.90 4.90
C VAL A 725 0.94 -8.50 3.80
N ARG A 726 2.26 -8.66 4.06
CA ARG A 726 3.21 -9.28 3.14
C ARG A 726 2.85 -10.72 2.80
N GLY A 727 2.60 -11.55 3.81
CA GLY A 727 2.20 -12.94 3.64
C GLY A 727 0.86 -13.08 2.92
N ASN A 728 -0.11 -12.24 3.26
CA ASN A 728 -1.41 -12.19 2.61
C ASN A 728 -1.30 -11.82 1.12
N TRP A 729 -0.45 -10.85 0.77
CA TRP A 729 -0.18 -10.48 -0.62
C TRP A 729 0.43 -11.64 -1.41
N ILE A 730 1.38 -12.39 -0.84
CA ILE A 730 1.95 -13.58 -1.50
C ILE A 730 0.87 -14.62 -1.78
N LEU A 731 0.04 -14.94 -0.77
CA LEU A 731 -1.03 -15.93 -0.91
C LEU A 731 -2.11 -15.50 -1.91
N THR A 732 -2.49 -14.22 -1.88
CA THR A 732 -3.59 -13.68 -2.68
C THR A 732 -3.16 -13.38 -4.12
N GLU A 733 -2.09 -12.62 -4.30
CA GLU A 733 -1.70 -12.13 -5.62
C GLU A 733 -0.80 -13.09 -6.38
N LEU A 734 0.17 -13.74 -5.72
CA LEU A 734 1.09 -14.66 -6.41
C LEU A 734 0.56 -16.09 -6.49
N LEU A 735 -0.11 -16.59 -5.43
CA LEU A 735 -0.50 -18.01 -5.35
C LEU A 735 -1.98 -18.26 -5.59
N GLY A 736 -2.84 -17.23 -5.63
CA GLY A 736 -4.27 -17.42 -5.86
C GLY A 736 -4.99 -18.24 -4.76
N THR A 737 -4.42 -18.27 -3.56
CA THR A 737 -4.95 -18.96 -2.37
C THR A 737 -5.18 -17.94 -1.25
N PRO A 738 -6.04 -16.92 -1.43
CA PRO A 738 -6.26 -15.90 -0.42
C PRO A 738 -6.72 -16.54 0.90
N PRO A 739 -6.24 -16.06 2.06
CA PRO A 739 -6.83 -16.43 3.34
C PRO A 739 -8.28 -15.91 3.45
N PRO A 740 -9.11 -16.45 4.37
CA PRO A 740 -10.39 -15.83 4.68
C PRO A 740 -10.25 -14.35 5.07
N PRO A 741 -11.31 -13.55 4.86
CA PRO A 741 -11.37 -12.23 5.45
C PRO A 741 -11.25 -12.33 6.98
N PRO A 742 -10.60 -11.35 7.64
CA PRO A 742 -10.53 -11.33 9.10
C PRO A 742 -11.93 -11.19 9.70
N PRO A 743 -12.16 -11.67 10.95
CA PRO A 743 -13.41 -11.45 11.65
C PRO A 743 -13.73 -9.95 11.79
N PRO A 744 -15.01 -9.54 11.81
CA PRO A 744 -15.38 -8.15 12.05
C PRO A 744 -14.84 -7.64 13.39
N ASN A 745 -14.35 -6.40 13.44
CA ASN A 745 -13.89 -5.70 14.64
C ASN A 745 -12.66 -6.30 15.38
N VAL A 746 -11.83 -7.10 14.70
CA VAL A 746 -10.56 -7.58 15.27
C VAL A 746 -9.40 -6.73 14.73
N SER A 747 -8.67 -6.05 15.63
CA SER A 747 -7.42 -5.34 15.32
C SER A 747 -6.26 -6.32 15.07
N GLU A 748 -5.21 -5.88 14.36
CA GLU A 748 -4.00 -6.69 14.08
C GLU A 748 -3.37 -7.23 15.38
N PHE A 749 -3.47 -6.44 16.45
CA PHE A 749 -3.08 -6.79 17.82
C PHE A 749 -4.13 -6.28 18.80
N ASP A 750 -4.29 -6.95 19.94
CA ASP A 750 -4.89 -6.33 21.13
C ASP A 750 -4.11 -5.04 21.47
N ASP A 751 -4.79 -3.98 21.91
CA ASP A 751 -4.18 -2.70 22.28
C ASP A 751 -2.99 -2.90 23.23
N ARG A 752 -3.09 -3.84 24.17
CA ARG A 752 -2.01 -4.21 25.12
C ARG A 752 -0.76 -4.76 24.45
N VAL A 753 -0.91 -5.54 23.37
CA VAL A 753 0.23 -6.12 22.60
C VAL A 753 0.74 -5.12 21.56
N ALA A 754 -0.15 -4.28 21.02
CA ALA A 754 0.20 -3.21 20.10
C ALA A 754 1.12 -2.18 20.78
N GLU A 755 0.82 -1.82 22.02
CA GLU A 755 1.53 -0.80 22.80
C GLU A 755 2.90 -1.26 23.33
N ARG A 756 3.14 -2.57 23.47
CA ARG A 756 4.46 -3.14 23.85
C ARG A 756 5.53 -2.84 22.79
N ARG A 757 6.28 -1.74 22.95
CA ARG A 757 7.29 -1.27 21.97
C ARG A 757 8.58 -2.10 21.96
N ASN A 758 8.81 -2.89 23.01
CA ASN A 758 9.95 -3.80 23.20
C ASN A 758 9.83 -5.12 22.41
N LEU A 759 8.61 -5.50 21.99
CA LEU A 759 8.36 -6.70 21.18
C LEU A 759 8.58 -6.43 19.69
N THR A 760 9.25 -7.36 19.02
CA THR A 760 9.30 -7.41 17.55
C THR A 760 7.93 -7.73 16.97
N GLN A 761 7.66 -7.35 15.71
CA GLN A 761 6.40 -7.69 15.03
C GLN A 761 6.13 -9.20 15.03
N ARG A 762 7.18 -10.01 14.93
CA ARG A 762 7.09 -11.46 15.08
C ARG A 762 6.59 -11.89 16.45
N GLN A 763 7.19 -11.40 17.53
CA GLN A 763 6.78 -11.76 18.89
C GLN A 763 5.32 -11.34 19.16
N LYS A 764 4.92 -10.15 18.67
CA LYS A 764 3.53 -9.70 18.75
C LYS A 764 2.57 -10.66 18.03
N LEU A 765 2.95 -11.13 16.85
CA LEU A 765 2.16 -12.11 16.09
C LEU A 765 2.17 -13.51 16.73
N GLU A 766 3.28 -13.94 17.32
CA GLU A 766 3.34 -15.21 18.06
C GLU A 766 2.40 -15.18 19.29
N LEU A 767 2.32 -14.05 20.01
CA LEU A 767 1.32 -13.85 21.06
C LEU A 767 -0.11 -13.85 20.49
N HIS A 768 -0.35 -13.16 19.37
CA HIS A 768 -1.66 -13.13 18.69
C HIS A 768 -2.12 -14.53 18.25
N ARG A 769 -1.18 -15.36 17.80
CA ARG A 769 -1.42 -16.75 17.36
C ARG A 769 -1.78 -17.72 18.48
N ASN A 770 -1.71 -17.31 19.75
CA ASN A 770 -2.22 -18.13 20.86
C ASN A 770 -3.74 -18.23 20.84
N ASN A 771 -4.44 -17.36 20.11
CA ASN A 771 -5.88 -17.51 19.89
C ASN A 771 -6.15 -18.63 18.85
N PRO A 772 -6.94 -19.66 19.21
CA PRO A 772 -7.34 -20.72 18.29
C PRO A 772 -7.93 -20.23 16.96
N ASN A 773 -8.67 -19.12 16.97
CA ASN A 773 -9.28 -18.53 15.78
C ASN A 773 -8.28 -17.91 14.82
N CYS A 774 -7.19 -17.35 15.35
CA CYS A 774 -6.20 -16.64 14.55
C CYS A 774 -5.11 -17.59 14.05
N TYR A 775 -4.76 -18.62 14.84
CA TYR A 775 -3.65 -19.52 14.54
C TYR A 775 -3.71 -20.13 13.14
N ALA A 776 -4.88 -20.63 12.74
CA ALA A 776 -5.05 -21.37 11.50
C ALA A 776 -4.55 -20.60 10.27
N CYS A 777 -5.05 -19.37 10.09
CA CYS A 777 -4.70 -18.53 8.96
C CYS A 777 -3.27 -17.98 9.10
N HIS A 778 -2.92 -17.49 10.29
CA HIS A 778 -1.61 -16.91 10.56
C HIS A 778 -0.46 -17.94 10.45
N ALA A 779 -0.73 -19.23 10.69
CA ALA A 779 0.24 -20.30 10.45
C ALA A 779 0.64 -20.42 8.96
N GLN A 780 -0.18 -19.92 8.02
CA GLN A 780 0.16 -19.87 6.59
C GLN A 780 0.67 -18.50 6.16
N ILE A 781 0.14 -17.43 6.75
CA ILE A 781 0.43 -16.05 6.38
C ILE A 781 1.80 -15.63 6.93
N ASP A 782 1.96 -15.69 8.25
CA ASP A 782 3.05 -15.04 8.96
C ASP A 782 4.43 -15.57 8.57
N PRO A 783 4.65 -16.90 8.38
CA PRO A 783 5.94 -17.40 7.97
C PRO A 783 6.45 -16.81 6.64
N LEU A 784 5.54 -16.53 5.70
CA LEU A 784 5.87 -15.92 4.42
C LEU A 784 6.31 -14.45 4.61
N GLY A 785 5.62 -13.72 5.49
CA GLY A 785 5.95 -12.34 5.85
C GLY A 785 7.26 -12.21 6.64
N PHE A 786 7.52 -13.12 7.59
CA PHE A 786 8.74 -13.12 8.39
C PHE A 786 10.00 -13.22 7.54
N ALA A 787 9.94 -13.96 6.43
CA ALA A 787 11.04 -14.06 5.47
C ALA A 787 11.52 -12.70 4.93
N LEU A 788 10.62 -11.71 4.92
CA LEU A 788 10.85 -10.38 4.36
C LEU A 788 11.19 -9.33 5.43
N GLU A 789 11.23 -9.67 6.72
CA GLU A 789 11.44 -8.69 7.81
C GLU A 789 12.85 -8.06 7.84
N GLN A 790 13.77 -8.53 7.00
CA GLN A 790 15.03 -7.85 6.70
C GLN A 790 14.88 -6.61 5.82
N TYR A 791 13.70 -6.37 5.25
CA TYR A 791 13.40 -5.17 4.46
C TYR A 791 12.47 -4.24 5.22
N ASP A 792 12.87 -2.98 5.38
CA ASP A 792 12.03 -1.94 5.99
C ASP A 792 10.72 -1.71 5.22
N TRP A 793 9.89 -0.83 5.75
CA TRP A 793 8.55 -0.58 5.22
C TRP A 793 8.58 0.08 3.82
N PHE A 794 9.72 0.62 3.38
CA PHE A 794 9.89 1.17 2.02
C PHE A 794 10.93 0.38 1.21
N GLY A 795 11.23 -0.84 1.66
CA GLY A 795 12.04 -1.80 0.95
C GLY A 795 13.55 -1.62 1.05
N ARG A 796 14.09 -0.79 1.95
CA ARG A 796 15.54 -0.78 2.23
C ARG A 796 15.95 -2.02 2.99
N PHE A 797 17.12 -2.56 2.69
CA PHE A 797 17.64 -3.71 3.41
C PHE A 797 18.23 -3.26 4.76
N THR A 798 18.00 -4.03 5.82
CA THR A 798 18.60 -3.77 7.13
C THR A 798 19.11 -5.06 7.77
N ARG A 799 20.32 -4.99 8.33
CA ARG A 799 20.92 -6.09 9.11
C ARG A 799 20.39 -6.15 10.54
N SER A 800 19.89 -5.04 11.08
CA SER A 800 19.36 -4.94 12.44
C SER A 800 18.36 -3.79 12.56
N ARG A 801 17.26 -4.00 13.30
CA ARG A 801 16.34 -2.93 13.70
C ARG A 801 16.37 -2.77 15.21
N ARG A 802 16.57 -1.54 15.69
CA ARG A 802 16.66 -1.22 17.13
C ARG A 802 17.66 -2.14 17.85
N GLY A 803 18.86 -2.30 17.28
CA GLY A 803 19.91 -3.16 17.82
C GLY A 803 19.68 -4.68 17.73
N ARG A 804 18.52 -5.16 17.23
CA ARG A 804 18.18 -6.60 17.15
C ARG A 804 18.13 -7.10 15.70
N GLN A 805 18.65 -8.31 15.47
CA GLN A 805 18.50 -8.97 14.16
C GLN A 805 17.06 -9.51 14.00
N PRO A 806 16.38 -9.23 12.86
CA PRO A 806 15.06 -9.81 12.60
C PRO A 806 15.13 -11.34 12.48
N ASP A 807 14.20 -12.05 13.13
CA ASP A 807 14.06 -13.49 12.93
C ASP A 807 13.27 -13.79 11.64
N ILE A 808 14.03 -14.11 10.60
CA ILE A 808 13.55 -14.36 9.23
C ILE A 808 13.24 -15.83 8.92
N ARG A 809 13.14 -16.70 9.94
CA ARG A 809 12.79 -18.10 9.75
C ARG A 809 11.29 -18.27 9.50
N GLY A 810 10.93 -19.12 8.56
CA GLY A 810 9.56 -19.52 8.28
C GLY A 810 9.46 -20.98 7.89
N THR A 811 8.24 -21.52 7.92
CA THR A 811 7.93 -22.90 7.56
C THR A 811 6.68 -22.90 6.69
N LEU A 812 6.74 -23.58 5.54
CA LEU A 812 5.56 -23.81 4.70
C LEU A 812 4.62 -24.84 5.36
N PRO A 813 3.33 -24.89 4.99
CA PRO A 813 2.39 -25.88 5.53
C PRO A 813 2.84 -27.34 5.38
N GLY A 814 3.63 -27.64 4.34
CA GLY A 814 4.24 -28.96 4.09
C GLY A 814 5.35 -29.35 5.07
N GLY A 815 5.80 -28.42 5.93
CA GLY A 815 6.89 -28.62 6.89
C GLY A 815 8.25 -28.12 6.41
N THR A 816 8.36 -27.63 5.18
CA THR A 816 9.61 -27.11 4.63
C THR A 816 10.00 -25.80 5.28
N GLU A 817 11.13 -25.83 5.98
CA GLU A 817 11.72 -24.66 6.62
C GLU A 817 12.52 -23.83 5.61
N PHE A 818 12.48 -22.52 5.78
CA PHE A 818 13.24 -21.58 4.98
C PHE A 818 13.71 -20.39 5.84
N ARG A 819 14.72 -19.67 5.34
CA ARG A 819 15.28 -18.49 6.00
C ARG A 819 15.45 -17.35 5.01
N GLY A 820 14.86 -16.20 5.34
CA GLY A 820 14.94 -14.98 4.53
C GLY A 820 14.30 -15.11 3.15
N LEU A 821 14.46 -14.07 2.33
CA LEU A 821 13.90 -14.01 0.98
C LEU A 821 14.40 -15.16 0.08
N THR A 822 15.70 -15.42 0.03
CA THR A 822 16.27 -16.47 -0.82
C THR A 822 15.74 -17.87 -0.49
N GLY A 823 15.61 -18.17 0.81
CA GLY A 823 15.02 -19.43 1.25
C GLY A 823 13.54 -19.52 0.87
N LEU A 824 12.78 -18.44 1.06
CA LEU A 824 11.37 -18.37 0.68
C LEU A 824 11.18 -18.59 -0.83
N GLN A 825 11.98 -17.92 -1.66
CA GLN A 825 11.94 -18.08 -3.13
C GLN A 825 12.16 -19.53 -3.54
N THR A 826 13.19 -20.16 -2.97
CA THR A 826 13.50 -21.57 -3.22
C THR A 826 12.32 -22.48 -2.85
N ALA A 827 11.72 -22.25 -1.68
CA ALA A 827 10.58 -23.03 -1.21
C ALA A 827 9.32 -22.82 -2.07
N LEU A 828 9.04 -21.59 -2.51
CA LEU A 828 7.92 -21.29 -3.40
C LEU A 828 8.09 -21.94 -4.78
N VAL A 829 9.28 -21.86 -5.38
CA VAL A 829 9.57 -22.49 -6.67
C VAL A 829 9.54 -24.02 -6.57
N ALA A 830 9.96 -24.60 -5.44
CA ALA A 830 9.95 -26.04 -5.25
C ALA A 830 8.54 -26.61 -5.02
N GLU A 831 7.71 -25.95 -4.20
CA GLU A 831 6.45 -26.54 -3.71
C GLU A 831 5.18 -25.84 -4.16
N ARG A 832 5.28 -24.58 -4.61
CA ARG A 832 4.11 -23.73 -4.91
C ARG A 832 4.07 -23.26 -6.36
N ARG A 833 4.90 -23.85 -7.22
CA ARG A 833 5.04 -23.48 -8.64
C ARG A 833 3.75 -23.65 -9.43
N ASP A 834 2.97 -24.69 -9.15
CA ASP A 834 1.74 -24.95 -9.89
C ASP A 834 0.65 -23.91 -9.55
N GLN A 835 0.57 -23.47 -8.28
CA GLN A 835 -0.32 -22.37 -7.90
C GLN A 835 0.11 -21.05 -8.57
N LEU A 836 1.41 -20.79 -8.67
CA LEU A 836 1.92 -19.61 -9.38
C LEU A 836 1.50 -19.61 -10.86
N VAL A 837 1.59 -20.76 -11.53
CA VAL A 837 1.22 -20.93 -12.94
C VAL A 837 -0.29 -20.78 -13.13
N GLU A 838 -1.09 -21.39 -12.26
CA GLU A 838 -2.55 -21.24 -12.29
C GLU A 838 -2.93 -19.77 -12.09
N GLN A 839 -2.31 -19.08 -11.13
CA GLN A 839 -2.64 -17.71 -10.80
C GLN A 839 -2.32 -16.73 -11.94
N ILE A 840 -1.12 -16.80 -12.51
CA ILE A 840 -0.77 -15.93 -13.64
C ILE A 840 -1.64 -16.23 -14.86
N THR A 841 -1.98 -17.51 -15.10
CA THR A 841 -2.88 -17.90 -16.19
C THR A 841 -4.25 -17.24 -16.01
N ARG A 842 -4.83 -17.33 -14.80
CA ARG A 842 -6.11 -16.72 -14.47
C ARG A 842 -6.07 -15.19 -14.59
N LYS A 843 -5.05 -14.54 -14.03
CA LYS A 843 -4.92 -13.08 -14.04
C LYS A 843 -4.74 -12.57 -15.48
N MET A 844 -3.89 -13.20 -16.26
CA MET A 844 -3.64 -12.82 -17.66
C MET A 844 -4.86 -13.07 -18.54
N MET A 845 -5.56 -14.19 -18.37
CA MET A 845 -6.80 -14.47 -19.10
C MET A 845 -7.93 -13.49 -18.70
N THR A 846 -8.05 -13.15 -17.42
CA THR A 846 -9.00 -12.11 -16.93
C THR A 846 -8.73 -10.76 -17.63
N TYR A 847 -7.47 -10.33 -17.67
CA TYR A 847 -7.06 -9.09 -18.33
C TYR A 847 -7.29 -9.15 -19.85
N ALA A 848 -6.91 -10.25 -20.51
CA ALA A 848 -7.06 -10.43 -21.95
C ALA A 848 -8.53 -10.38 -22.41
N LEU A 849 -9.43 -10.96 -21.62
CA LEU A 849 -10.87 -11.00 -21.89
C LEU A 849 -11.62 -9.77 -21.38
N GLY A 850 -11.01 -8.95 -20.52
CA GLY A 850 -11.67 -7.79 -19.92
C GLY A 850 -12.94 -8.15 -19.13
N ARG A 851 -12.99 -9.34 -18.52
CA ARG A 851 -14.10 -9.80 -17.68
C ARG A 851 -13.61 -10.78 -16.62
N GLN A 852 -14.40 -10.94 -15.56
CA GLN A 852 -14.16 -11.99 -14.57
C GLN A 852 -14.29 -13.38 -15.21
N LEU A 853 -13.42 -14.29 -14.76
CA LEU A 853 -13.49 -15.71 -15.14
C LEU A 853 -14.60 -16.41 -14.36
N GLU A 854 -15.33 -17.25 -15.07
CA GLU A 854 -16.46 -18.01 -14.56
C GLU A 854 -16.16 -19.51 -14.61
N TYR A 855 -17.05 -20.31 -14.03
CA TYR A 855 -16.87 -21.77 -13.95
C TYR A 855 -16.71 -22.46 -15.31
N PHE A 856 -17.25 -21.87 -16.37
CA PHE A 856 -17.16 -22.40 -17.73
C PHE A 856 -15.84 -22.08 -18.44
N ASP A 857 -15.00 -21.21 -17.86
CA ASP A 857 -13.65 -20.93 -18.37
C ASP A 857 -12.62 -21.98 -17.87
N GLU A 858 -12.95 -22.75 -16.83
CA GLU A 858 -12.08 -23.78 -16.26
C GLU A 858 -11.51 -24.82 -17.24
N PRO A 859 -12.26 -25.39 -18.22
CA PRO A 859 -11.66 -26.33 -19.18
C PRO A 859 -10.58 -25.65 -20.02
N VAL A 860 -10.79 -24.40 -20.43
CA VAL A 860 -9.80 -23.63 -21.19
C VAL A 860 -8.58 -23.28 -20.34
N ILE A 861 -8.77 -22.92 -19.06
CA ILE A 861 -7.67 -22.68 -18.13
C ILE A 861 -6.80 -23.93 -17.96
N ARG A 862 -7.41 -25.11 -17.79
CA ARG A 862 -6.69 -26.39 -17.69
C ARG A 862 -5.93 -26.72 -18.97
N GLU A 863 -6.55 -26.49 -20.14
CA GLU A 863 -5.93 -26.68 -21.44
C GLU A 863 -4.68 -25.79 -21.59
N ILE A 864 -4.80 -24.50 -21.24
CA ILE A 864 -3.69 -23.53 -21.27
C ILE A 864 -2.57 -23.96 -20.33
N ILE A 865 -2.87 -24.32 -19.08
CA ILE A 865 -1.86 -24.77 -18.11
C ILE A 865 -1.11 -25.99 -18.66
N GLY A 866 -1.82 -26.97 -19.23
CA GLY A 866 -1.19 -28.15 -19.84
C GLY A 866 -0.25 -27.80 -21.00
N GLN A 867 -0.61 -26.84 -21.86
CA GLN A 867 0.27 -26.35 -22.94
C GLN A 867 1.51 -25.62 -22.39
N VAL A 868 1.31 -24.79 -21.38
CA VAL A 868 2.37 -24.02 -20.71
C VAL A 868 3.34 -24.97 -19.99
N ASP A 869 2.84 -25.99 -19.30
CA ASP A 869 3.67 -27.02 -18.66
C ASP A 869 4.50 -27.82 -19.68
N ALA A 870 3.92 -28.13 -20.83
CA ALA A 870 4.62 -28.87 -21.89
C ALA A 870 5.81 -28.09 -22.49
N ASP A 871 5.80 -26.76 -22.42
CA ASP A 871 6.87 -25.89 -22.91
C ASP A 871 7.64 -25.21 -21.77
N ASN A 872 7.87 -25.92 -20.66
CA ASN A 872 8.68 -25.43 -19.54
C ASN A 872 8.20 -24.05 -19.00
N ARG A 873 6.89 -23.85 -18.98
CA ARG A 873 6.18 -22.75 -18.32
C ARG A 873 6.55 -21.36 -18.81
N ARG A 874 6.76 -21.23 -20.12
CA ARG A 874 7.20 -20.01 -20.80
C ARG A 874 6.09 -18.97 -20.91
N LEU A 875 6.41 -17.70 -20.62
CA LEU A 875 5.43 -16.60 -20.64
C LEU A 875 4.82 -16.34 -22.02
N GLN A 876 5.62 -16.38 -23.10
CA GLN A 876 5.07 -16.20 -24.44
C GLN A 876 4.18 -17.38 -24.84
N THR A 877 4.43 -18.58 -24.33
CA THR A 877 3.56 -19.75 -24.55
C THR A 877 2.23 -19.58 -23.84
N LEU A 878 2.20 -19.02 -22.63
CA LEU A 878 0.95 -18.63 -21.97
C LEU A 878 0.15 -17.63 -22.81
N ILE A 879 0.80 -16.58 -23.31
CA ILE A 879 0.15 -15.57 -24.17
C ILE A 879 -0.40 -16.22 -25.45
N GLN A 880 0.39 -17.06 -26.11
CA GLN A 880 -0.03 -17.78 -27.32
C GLN A 880 -1.20 -18.74 -27.04
N ALA A 881 -1.19 -19.45 -25.92
CA ALA A 881 -2.27 -20.36 -25.54
C ALA A 881 -3.57 -19.60 -25.26
N ILE A 882 -3.51 -18.44 -24.59
CA ILE A 882 -4.67 -17.57 -24.35
C ILE A 882 -5.27 -17.10 -25.67
N VAL A 883 -4.46 -16.52 -26.58
CA VAL A 883 -5.00 -15.95 -27.83
C VAL A 883 -5.52 -17.01 -28.79
N ASN A 884 -5.00 -18.24 -28.72
CA ASN A 884 -5.50 -19.37 -29.50
C ASN A 884 -6.75 -20.03 -28.90
N SER A 885 -7.11 -19.73 -27.65
CA SER A 885 -8.25 -20.35 -26.99
C SER A 885 -9.60 -19.96 -27.59
N ASP A 886 -10.59 -20.85 -27.45
CA ASP A 886 -11.97 -20.55 -27.87
C ASP A 886 -12.54 -19.36 -27.11
N THR A 887 -12.23 -19.20 -25.82
CA THR A 887 -12.70 -18.06 -25.02
C THR A 887 -12.21 -16.72 -25.57
N PHE A 888 -11.02 -16.68 -26.19
CA PHE A 888 -10.48 -15.47 -26.80
C PHE A 888 -10.93 -15.26 -28.26
N GLN A 889 -11.23 -16.32 -29.01
CA GLN A 889 -11.60 -16.24 -30.42
C GLN A 889 -13.09 -16.36 -30.71
N MET A 890 -13.89 -16.70 -29.70
CA MET A 890 -15.32 -16.91 -29.81
C MET A 890 -16.05 -16.04 -28.78
N LYS A 891 -17.35 -15.88 -28.99
CA LYS A 891 -18.25 -15.15 -28.11
C LYS A 891 -19.62 -15.81 -28.08
N GLN A 892 -20.34 -15.60 -26.98
CA GLN A 892 -21.76 -15.88 -26.87
C GLN A 892 -22.50 -14.63 -26.41
N LEU A 893 -23.66 -14.35 -27.00
CA LEU A 893 -24.56 -13.30 -26.49
C LEU A 893 -25.40 -13.87 -25.35
N GLY A 894 -25.57 -13.07 -24.30
CA GLY A 894 -26.45 -13.42 -23.18
C GLY A 894 -27.86 -13.76 -23.66
N PRO A 895 -28.56 -14.66 -22.96
CA PRO A 895 -29.92 -15.08 -23.30
C PRO A 895 -30.93 -13.92 -23.27
#